data_AF-B4VZA8-F1
#
_entry.id   AF-B4VZA8-F1
#
_cell.length_a   1.000
_cell.length_b   1.000
_cell.length_c   1.000
_cell.angle_alpha   90.00
_cell.angle_beta   90.00
_cell.angle_gamma   90.00
#
_symmetry.space_group_name_H-M   'P 1'
#
loop_
_entity.id
_entity.type
_entity.pdbx_description
1 polymer ?
#
loop_
_entity_poly.entity_id
_entity_poly.type
_entity_poly.pdbx_seq_one_letter_code
_entity_poly.pdbx_strand_id
1 'polypeptide(L)'
;MYKSCKRWLWQWRGVWIVTPTITGLIVLLRWTGMLQTWEWTAYDQYMRWRPSESLDQRIGIVGIDEADVKKIGQLSRSILPDQIYAQAIAKLKTHNPKAIGLDVYRDLPVQPGHQELVKVFETTPNLVGIEKVVGDKRQDAVAAPPALKAKGQVGANDVIFDADTKVRRALLQVEDANGDVIPSFGFYLALLYLDAQGISPKPIPGEPNTWRLGKSTFSRFQKNDGGYVRTDAGGYQILLNYRGSKKHFETISLNDLLEDRIPPDWGRDRIILIGFVGESFQDWIFTPYSSSWFALPERMSGVELHANITSQILSAALEGRPLIQTWSQRQESLWILFWSTIGAIVTWQGRYQGKKRRVSVQRFLGLILAGGVLLGSTYGAFLIGWWIPVVPPLLALSGSVVAITSYLAHQGGKIRETFGRYLTNEVVANVLENPEGAKLGGERRTITILTSDLRGFTALTERLMPEEVVNILNFYFATMTDVITQYQGTIDEFLGDGILVLFGAPTLRDDDAQRAIACAVAMQLAMTSVNERMKHLGLPPLTMGIGINTGDVVVGNIGSSKRTKYGVVGSQVNLAYRIESYTTDSQIFISQSTLNAAGSWVRIDSKIRVQPKGLPEPIPIYEVGGIGKPYYLFLAKPDEQFLPLVDSIPLHYTFLEGKHVSDIFFRGTLVKLSAKGGEIKSEQFIKPLTNIKINLLMGDKLISASEDIYAKVLDKLSDDHSFYIHFTFLPPPVETMLSNRYKLLRQRQGESQEQAIKP
;
A
#
# COMPACT_ATOMS: atom_id res chain seq x y z
N MET A 1 -35.33 -11.32 -5.28
CA MET A 1 -34.15 -12.22 -5.13
C MET A 1 -32.96 -11.80 -6.00
N TYR A 2 -33.09 -11.71 -7.34
CA TYR A 2 -31.98 -11.39 -8.25
C TYR A 2 -31.26 -10.05 -7.98
N LYS A 3 -32.00 -8.95 -7.77
CA LYS A 3 -31.42 -7.63 -7.43
C LYS A 3 -30.64 -7.64 -6.11
N SER A 4 -31.12 -8.39 -5.10
CA SER A 4 -30.45 -8.54 -3.81
C SER A 4 -29.16 -9.35 -3.91
N CYS A 5 -29.18 -10.44 -4.70
CA CYS A 5 -28.00 -11.26 -4.97
C CYS A 5 -26.92 -10.47 -5.74
N LYS A 6 -27.32 -9.74 -6.79
CA LYS A 6 -26.41 -8.87 -7.56
C LYS A 6 -25.76 -7.79 -6.69
N ARG A 7 -26.53 -7.16 -5.79
CA ARG A 7 -26.01 -6.17 -4.84
C ARG A 7 -25.02 -6.77 -3.85
N TRP A 8 -25.32 -7.96 -3.33
CA TRP A 8 -24.43 -8.69 -2.42
C TRP A 8 -23.12 -9.09 -3.10
N LEU A 9 -23.18 -9.69 -4.30
CA LEU A 9 -22.00 -10.03 -5.10
C LEU A 9 -21.12 -8.79 -5.37
N TRP A 10 -21.75 -7.67 -5.72
CA TRP A 10 -21.05 -6.41 -5.96
C TRP A 10 -20.41 -5.83 -4.68
N GLN A 11 -21.08 -5.97 -3.53
CA GLN A 11 -20.55 -5.54 -2.24
C GLN A 11 -19.37 -6.38 -1.75
N TRP A 12 -19.19 -7.60 -2.25
CA TRP A 12 -18.10 -8.51 -1.88
C TRP A 12 -17.08 -8.74 -3.00
N ARG A 13 -17.18 -7.97 -4.10
CA ARG A 13 -16.35 -8.12 -5.31
C ARG A 13 -14.85 -8.21 -5.05
N GLY A 14 -14.31 -7.45 -4.10
CA GLY A 14 -12.87 -7.49 -3.81
C GLY A 14 -12.43 -8.83 -3.24
N VAL A 15 -13.26 -9.47 -2.41
CA VAL A 15 -13.00 -10.83 -1.91
C VAL A 15 -13.07 -11.83 -3.06
N TRP A 16 -14.11 -11.76 -3.89
CA TRP A 16 -14.29 -12.68 -5.03
C TRP A 16 -13.18 -12.60 -6.08
N ILE A 17 -12.53 -11.44 -6.23
CA ILE A 17 -11.41 -11.27 -7.16
C ILE A 17 -10.08 -11.68 -6.50
N VAL A 18 -9.81 -11.19 -5.28
CA VAL A 18 -8.51 -11.38 -4.63
C VAL A 18 -8.31 -12.84 -4.22
N THR A 19 -9.31 -13.48 -3.62
CA THR A 19 -9.20 -14.84 -3.10
C THR A 19 -8.70 -15.85 -4.14
N PRO A 20 -9.38 -16.05 -5.30
CA PRO A 20 -8.91 -17.02 -6.29
C PRO A 20 -7.59 -16.62 -6.93
N THR A 21 -7.33 -15.31 -7.09
CA THR A 21 -6.07 -14.80 -7.67
C THR A 21 -4.88 -15.14 -6.79
N ILE A 22 -4.95 -14.80 -5.49
CA ILE A 22 -3.88 -15.09 -4.53
C ILE A 22 -3.73 -16.59 -4.34
N THR A 23 -4.83 -17.33 -4.25
CA THR A 23 -4.79 -18.80 -4.16
C THR A 23 -4.06 -19.40 -5.36
N GLY A 24 -4.43 -19.02 -6.58
CA GLY A 24 -3.79 -19.49 -7.81
C GLY A 24 -2.29 -19.17 -7.86
N LEU A 25 -1.91 -17.96 -7.47
CA LEU A 25 -0.50 -17.54 -7.41
C LEU A 25 0.30 -18.35 -6.39
N ILE A 26 -0.24 -18.57 -5.19
CA ILE A 26 0.45 -19.33 -4.14
C ILE A 26 0.52 -20.83 -4.49
N VAL A 27 -0.52 -21.41 -5.08
CA VAL A 27 -0.48 -22.80 -5.57
C VAL A 27 0.55 -22.96 -6.69
N LEU A 28 0.65 -22.00 -7.61
CA LEU A 28 1.67 -22.00 -8.65
C LEU A 28 3.07 -21.88 -8.05
N LEU A 29 3.27 -20.94 -7.12
CA LEU A 29 4.54 -20.76 -6.40
C LEU A 29 4.94 -22.04 -5.66
N ARG A 30 3.98 -22.70 -5.00
CA ARG A 30 4.21 -24.01 -4.36
C ARG A 30 4.65 -25.06 -5.36
N TRP A 31 3.99 -25.14 -6.53
CA TRP A 31 4.31 -26.16 -7.54
C TRP A 31 5.71 -26.01 -8.16
N THR A 32 6.33 -24.83 -8.07
CA THR A 32 7.74 -24.61 -8.45
C THR A 32 8.75 -25.17 -7.45
N GLY A 33 8.35 -25.48 -6.21
CA GLY A 33 9.25 -25.90 -5.14
C GLY A 33 9.89 -24.75 -4.35
N MET A 34 9.65 -23.49 -4.71
CA MET A 34 10.26 -22.32 -4.03
C MET A 34 9.89 -22.20 -2.55
N LEU A 35 8.76 -22.79 -2.12
CA LEU A 35 8.31 -22.78 -0.72
C LEU A 35 8.81 -23.96 0.12
N GLN A 36 9.46 -24.94 -0.52
CA GLN A 36 9.84 -26.22 0.10
C GLN A 36 10.78 -26.05 1.29
N THR A 37 11.84 -25.25 1.14
CA THR A 37 12.82 -25.02 2.22
C THR A 37 12.20 -24.38 3.47
N TRP A 38 11.22 -23.49 3.27
CA TRP A 38 10.54 -22.81 4.37
C TRP A 38 9.60 -23.78 5.09
N GLU A 39 8.94 -24.66 4.34
CA GLU A 39 8.07 -25.69 4.90
C GLU A 39 8.86 -26.77 5.66
N TRP A 40 10.04 -27.17 5.16
CA TRP A 40 10.96 -28.03 5.90
C TRP A 40 11.46 -27.38 7.19
N THR A 41 11.72 -26.08 7.17
CA THR A 41 12.11 -25.35 8.39
C THR A 41 10.96 -25.32 9.40
N ALA A 42 9.72 -25.15 8.94
CA ALA A 42 8.53 -25.25 9.80
C ALA A 42 8.37 -26.66 10.39
N TYR A 43 8.54 -27.72 9.58
CA TYR A 43 8.56 -29.10 10.03
C TYR A 43 9.61 -29.34 11.13
N ASP A 44 10.84 -28.87 10.92
CA ASP A 44 11.93 -29.05 11.88
C ASP A 44 11.63 -28.32 13.20
N GLN A 45 11.03 -27.13 13.11
CA GLN A 45 10.62 -26.36 14.27
C GLN A 45 9.52 -27.06 15.05
N TYR A 46 8.53 -27.64 14.35
CA TYR A 46 7.48 -28.43 14.99
C TYR A 46 8.07 -29.65 15.69
N MET A 47 9.02 -30.35 15.07
CA MET A 47 9.69 -31.51 15.68
C MET A 47 10.40 -31.16 16.99
N ARG A 48 11.07 -30.00 17.04
CA ARG A 48 11.76 -29.50 18.25
C ARG A 48 10.82 -29.00 19.35
N TRP A 49 9.63 -28.52 18.99
CA TRP A 49 8.64 -28.06 19.96
C TRP A 49 7.84 -29.19 20.60
N ARG A 50 7.90 -30.40 20.05
CA ARG A 50 7.15 -31.54 20.59
C ARG A 50 7.54 -31.82 22.04
N PRO A 51 6.60 -32.31 22.85
CA PRO A 51 6.92 -32.87 24.16
C PRO A 51 7.98 -33.97 24.03
N SER A 52 8.97 -33.97 24.92
CA SER A 52 9.99 -35.02 24.98
C SER A 52 9.31 -36.36 25.27
N GLU A 53 9.67 -37.40 24.51
CA GLU A 53 9.22 -38.76 24.77
C GLU A 53 10.13 -39.43 25.82
N SER A 54 9.63 -40.49 26.46
CA SER A 54 10.46 -41.30 27.37
C SER A 54 11.51 -42.08 26.60
N LEU A 55 12.59 -42.48 27.30
CA LEU A 55 13.61 -43.38 26.79
C LEU A 55 13.00 -44.70 26.31
N ASP A 56 13.44 -45.19 25.15
CA ASP A 56 12.98 -46.48 24.61
C ASP A 56 13.79 -47.62 25.22
N GLN A 57 13.23 -48.28 26.23
CA GLN A 57 13.91 -49.36 26.96
C GLN A 57 14.11 -50.63 26.12
N ARG A 58 13.50 -50.72 24.93
CA ARG A 58 13.65 -51.88 24.03
C ARG A 58 14.94 -51.81 23.22
N ILE A 59 15.60 -50.65 23.17
CA ILE A 59 16.76 -50.40 22.32
C ILE A 59 17.92 -49.88 23.17
N GLY A 60 19.05 -50.58 23.11
CA GLY A 60 20.32 -50.15 23.70
C GLY A 60 21.37 -49.89 22.62
N ILE A 61 22.29 -48.97 22.89
CA ILE A 61 23.41 -48.65 22.00
C ILE A 61 24.73 -48.96 22.72
N VAL A 62 25.59 -49.72 22.07
CA VAL A 62 27.01 -49.85 22.41
C VAL A 62 27.76 -48.88 21.51
N GLY A 63 28.02 -47.69 22.07
CA GLY A 63 28.67 -46.60 21.37
C GLY A 63 30.18 -46.78 21.36
N ILE A 64 30.78 -46.59 20.19
CA ILE A 64 32.23 -46.56 20.00
C ILE A 64 32.66 -45.09 19.90
N ASP A 65 33.43 -44.62 20.87
CA ASP A 65 33.94 -43.24 20.91
C ASP A 65 35.47 -43.16 20.76
N GLU A 66 36.02 -41.94 20.80
CA GLU A 66 37.46 -41.71 20.72
C GLU A 66 38.23 -42.31 21.90
N ALA A 67 37.63 -42.41 23.09
CA ALA A 67 38.27 -43.00 24.26
C ALA A 67 38.42 -44.51 24.07
N ASP A 68 37.40 -45.17 23.51
CA ASP A 68 37.46 -46.58 23.12
C ASP A 68 38.56 -46.82 22.07
N VAL A 69 38.58 -46.03 20.99
CA VAL A 69 39.59 -46.18 19.93
C VAL A 69 40.99 -45.87 20.43
N LYS A 70 41.17 -44.86 21.29
CA LYS A 70 42.49 -44.53 21.86
C LYS A 70 43.01 -45.62 22.78
N LYS A 71 42.14 -46.28 23.53
CA LYS A 71 42.50 -47.34 24.48
C LYS A 71 42.77 -48.67 23.77
N ILE A 72 41.99 -49.00 22.76
CA ILE A 72 42.04 -50.28 22.03
C ILE A 72 43.01 -50.22 20.84
N GLY A 73 42.95 -49.13 20.08
CA GLY A 73 43.76 -48.91 18.88
C GLY A 73 45.11 -48.34 19.24
N GLN A 74 46.17 -49.13 19.10
CA GLN A 74 47.56 -48.67 19.12
C GLN A 74 47.76 -47.49 18.14
N LEU A 75 47.72 -46.27 18.68
CA LEU A 75 48.29 -44.98 18.23
C LEU A 75 48.16 -44.51 16.76
N SER A 76 47.50 -45.19 15.81
CA SER A 76 47.52 -44.72 14.40
C SER A 76 46.34 -45.07 13.48
N ARG A 77 45.26 -45.76 13.91
CA ARG A 77 44.15 -46.13 13.00
C ARG A 77 42.77 -45.89 13.62
N SER A 78 41.90 -45.17 12.90
CA SER A 78 40.46 -45.00 13.20
C SER A 78 39.62 -46.26 12.90
N ILE A 79 40.26 -47.42 12.71
CA ILE A 79 39.62 -48.70 12.37
C ILE A 79 39.97 -49.70 13.46
N LEU A 80 38.94 -50.22 14.14
CA LEU A 80 39.10 -51.24 15.19
C LEU A 80 39.32 -52.65 14.59
N PRO A 81 40.23 -53.48 15.15
CA PRO A 81 40.42 -54.87 14.72
C PRO A 81 39.17 -55.74 14.87
N ASP A 82 39.03 -56.74 14.00
CA ASP A 82 37.89 -57.66 14.01
C ASP A 82 37.76 -58.46 15.31
N GLN A 83 38.88 -58.73 15.99
CA GLN A 83 38.90 -59.38 17.31
C GLN A 83 38.00 -58.66 18.33
N ILE A 84 37.94 -57.33 18.27
CA ILE A 84 37.21 -56.50 19.23
C ILE A 84 35.70 -56.67 19.02
N TYR A 85 35.25 -56.66 17.76
CA TYR A 85 33.84 -56.93 17.44
C TYR A 85 33.46 -58.36 17.76
N ALA A 86 34.35 -59.33 17.50
CA ALA A 86 34.11 -60.73 17.86
C ALA A 86 33.90 -60.89 19.37
N GLN A 87 34.74 -60.24 20.19
CA GLN A 87 34.60 -60.23 21.65
C GLN A 87 33.32 -59.53 22.11
N ALA A 88 33.04 -58.33 21.59
CA ALA A 88 31.86 -57.56 21.95
C ALA A 88 30.56 -58.32 21.66
N ILE A 89 30.43 -58.90 20.45
CA ILE A 89 29.26 -59.67 20.07
C ILE A 89 29.16 -60.97 20.88
N ALA A 90 30.28 -61.67 21.12
CA ALA A 90 30.30 -62.87 21.94
C ALA A 90 29.84 -62.59 23.39
N LYS A 91 30.23 -61.44 23.96
CA LYS A 91 29.73 -60.98 25.26
C LYS A 91 28.26 -60.64 25.21
N LEU A 92 27.82 -59.82 24.26
CA LEU A 92 26.39 -59.45 24.13
C LEU A 92 25.50 -60.68 23.99
N LYS A 93 25.96 -61.74 23.31
CA LYS A 93 25.23 -62.99 23.18
C LYS A 93 24.88 -63.61 24.54
N THR A 94 25.72 -63.48 25.57
CA THR A 94 25.44 -64.00 26.92
C THR A 94 24.32 -63.25 27.63
N HIS A 95 24.03 -62.02 27.22
CA HIS A 95 22.95 -61.20 27.75
C HIS A 95 21.58 -61.47 27.08
N ASN A 96 21.48 -62.40 26.13
CA ASN A 96 20.24 -62.80 25.44
C ASN A 96 19.44 -61.64 24.81
N PRO A 97 20.05 -60.82 23.93
CA PRO A 97 19.31 -59.80 23.18
C PRO A 97 18.36 -60.43 22.16
N LYS A 98 17.27 -59.72 21.82
CA LYS A 98 16.37 -60.12 20.73
C LYS A 98 17.04 -59.98 19.37
N ALA A 99 17.79 -58.90 19.18
CA ALA A 99 18.56 -58.65 17.96
C ALA A 99 19.83 -57.88 18.29
N ILE A 100 20.89 -58.14 17.55
CA ILE A 100 22.15 -57.38 17.59
C ILE A 100 22.35 -56.77 16.20
N GLY A 101 22.45 -55.45 16.12
CA GLY A 101 22.80 -54.74 14.90
C GLY A 101 24.24 -54.25 14.94
N LEU A 102 25.03 -54.60 13.93
CA LEU A 102 26.39 -54.10 13.74
C LEU A 102 26.40 -53.01 12.66
N ASP A 103 26.32 -51.75 13.07
CA ASP A 103 26.39 -50.56 12.21
C ASP A 103 27.85 -50.18 11.92
N VAL A 104 28.60 -51.14 11.39
CA VAL A 104 30.01 -50.99 11.01
C VAL A 104 30.28 -51.81 9.76
N TYR A 105 30.81 -51.17 8.70
CA TYR A 105 31.15 -51.85 7.46
C TYR A 105 32.29 -52.87 7.68
N ARG A 106 32.04 -54.12 7.29
CA ARG A 106 32.98 -55.26 7.45
C ARG A 106 33.00 -56.14 6.20
N ASP A 107 33.08 -55.50 5.04
CA ASP A 107 33.30 -56.13 3.74
C ASP A 107 34.70 -56.71 3.58
N LEU A 108 35.70 -56.04 4.17
CA LEU A 108 37.11 -56.45 4.12
C LEU A 108 37.62 -56.94 5.49
N PRO A 109 38.55 -57.91 5.50
CA PRO A 109 39.12 -58.43 6.74
C PRO A 109 40.04 -57.41 7.43
N VAL A 110 39.86 -57.23 8.75
CA VAL A 110 40.71 -56.35 9.57
C VAL A 110 41.37 -57.13 10.70
N GLN A 111 42.63 -57.46 10.53
CA GLN A 111 43.40 -58.25 11.50
C GLN A 111 43.83 -57.44 12.74
N PRO A 112 44.07 -58.10 13.89
CA PRO A 112 43.82 -59.52 14.17
C PRO A 112 42.34 -59.86 14.40
N GLY A 113 41.99 -61.14 14.30
CA GLY A 113 40.71 -61.68 14.80
C GLY A 113 39.62 -61.90 13.75
N HIS A 114 39.95 -61.84 12.46
CA HIS A 114 38.93 -61.94 11.40
C HIS A 114 38.21 -63.30 11.39
N GLN A 115 38.94 -64.40 11.62
CA GLN A 115 38.34 -65.74 11.64
C GLN A 115 37.39 -65.92 12.82
N GLU A 116 37.73 -65.35 13.98
CA GLU A 116 36.87 -65.31 15.15
C GLU A 116 35.60 -64.51 14.89
N LEU A 117 35.71 -63.36 14.21
CA LEU A 117 34.55 -62.55 13.84
C LEU A 117 33.63 -63.31 12.87
N VAL A 118 34.19 -63.95 11.83
CA VAL A 118 33.43 -64.81 10.90
C VAL A 118 32.73 -65.93 11.66
N LYS A 119 33.39 -66.60 12.60
CA LYS A 119 32.78 -67.62 13.44
C LYS A 119 31.62 -67.08 14.28
N VAL A 120 31.74 -65.86 14.81
CA VAL A 120 30.66 -65.20 15.53
C VAL A 120 29.49 -64.87 14.61
N PHE A 121 29.73 -64.40 13.38
CA PHE A 121 28.71 -64.22 12.35
C PHE A 121 27.98 -65.52 12.02
N GLU A 122 28.73 -66.62 11.88
CA GLU A 122 28.18 -67.94 11.61
C GLU A 122 27.41 -68.56 12.79
N THR A 123 27.64 -68.12 14.03
CA THR A 123 27.04 -68.72 15.23
C THR A 123 26.02 -67.84 15.94
N THR A 124 25.68 -66.67 15.38
CA THR A 124 24.76 -65.70 16.00
C THR A 124 23.56 -65.43 15.07
N PRO A 125 22.43 -66.15 15.22
CA PRO A 125 21.29 -66.09 14.29
C PRO A 125 20.48 -64.78 14.35
N ASN A 126 20.64 -63.99 15.41
CA ASN A 126 19.97 -62.70 15.61
C ASN A 126 20.91 -61.50 15.40
N LEU A 127 22.08 -61.71 14.80
CA LEU A 127 22.99 -60.65 14.40
C LEU A 127 22.64 -60.17 12.99
N VAL A 128 22.63 -58.86 12.78
CA VAL A 128 22.43 -58.21 11.49
C VAL A 128 23.60 -57.28 11.21
N GLY A 129 24.23 -57.43 10.05
CA GLY A 129 25.25 -56.52 9.54
C GLY A 129 24.65 -55.50 8.57
N ILE A 130 25.51 -54.62 8.08
CA ILE A 130 25.13 -53.58 7.12
C ILE A 130 25.77 -53.77 5.75
N GLU A 131 25.10 -53.29 4.71
CA GLU A 131 25.67 -52.99 3.40
C GLU A 131 25.12 -51.65 2.91
N LYS A 132 25.86 -50.97 2.03
CA LYS A 132 25.37 -49.76 1.34
C LYS A 132 25.01 -50.15 -0.08
N VAL A 133 23.71 -50.19 -0.37
CA VAL A 133 23.16 -50.80 -1.59
C VAL A 133 23.27 -49.84 -2.77
N VAL A 134 22.81 -48.59 -2.58
CA VAL A 134 22.78 -47.55 -3.60
C VAL A 134 23.83 -46.51 -3.23
N GLY A 135 24.98 -46.54 -3.91
CA GLY A 135 25.97 -45.48 -3.79
C GLY A 135 25.34 -44.11 -4.05
N ASP A 136 25.78 -43.09 -3.31
CA ASP A 136 25.31 -41.71 -3.44
C ASP A 136 26.48 -40.76 -3.75
N LYS A 137 26.20 -39.45 -3.87
CA LYS A 137 27.25 -38.44 -4.14
C LYS A 137 28.29 -38.30 -3.02
N ARG A 138 28.08 -38.89 -1.83
CA ARG A 138 28.96 -38.82 -0.67
C ARG A 138 29.76 -40.11 -0.46
N GLN A 139 29.20 -41.27 -0.76
CA GLN A 139 29.83 -42.57 -0.53
C GLN A 139 29.39 -43.59 -1.60
N ASP A 140 30.35 -44.35 -2.11
CA ASP A 140 30.10 -45.47 -3.02
C ASP A 140 29.33 -46.61 -2.32
N ALA A 141 28.79 -47.53 -3.11
CA ALA A 141 28.20 -48.77 -2.58
C ALA A 141 29.29 -49.57 -1.83
N VAL A 142 28.91 -50.16 -0.70
CA VAL A 142 29.80 -50.95 0.16
C VAL A 142 29.18 -52.31 0.36
N ALA A 143 29.93 -53.36 0.03
CA ALA A 143 29.43 -54.73 0.12
C ALA A 143 29.14 -55.13 1.57
N ALA A 144 28.26 -56.12 1.75
CA ALA A 144 28.04 -56.72 3.05
C ALA A 144 29.22 -57.64 3.47
N PRO A 145 29.35 -57.95 4.78
CA PRO A 145 30.19 -59.06 5.23
C PRO A 145 29.72 -60.39 4.60
N PRO A 146 30.58 -61.13 3.87
CA PRO A 146 30.16 -62.31 3.11
C PRO A 146 29.44 -63.38 3.95
N ALA A 147 29.91 -63.62 5.18
CA ALA A 147 29.33 -64.61 6.09
C ALA A 147 27.91 -64.26 6.55
N LEU A 148 27.61 -62.96 6.74
CA LEU A 148 26.27 -62.51 7.08
C LEU A 148 25.35 -62.48 5.85
N LYS A 149 25.88 -62.08 4.68
CA LYS A 149 25.13 -62.08 3.42
C LYS A 149 24.65 -63.47 3.03
N ALA A 150 25.50 -64.49 3.18
CA ALA A 150 25.14 -65.88 2.92
C ALA A 150 23.97 -66.39 3.78
N LYS A 151 23.69 -65.74 4.90
CA LYS A 151 22.58 -66.06 5.81
C LYS A 151 21.36 -65.15 5.67
N GLY A 152 21.42 -64.19 4.75
CA GLY A 152 20.40 -63.14 4.64
C GLY A 152 20.36 -62.19 5.84
N GLN A 153 21.42 -62.12 6.66
CA GLN A 153 21.50 -61.33 7.89
C GLN A 153 22.08 -59.93 7.66
N VAL A 154 21.66 -59.26 6.60
CA VAL A 154 22.19 -57.96 6.19
C VAL A 154 21.04 -57.00 5.92
N GLY A 155 21.15 -55.77 6.43
CA GLY A 155 20.23 -54.68 6.10
C GLY A 155 20.93 -53.54 5.38
N ALA A 156 20.17 -52.81 4.57
CA ALA A 156 20.66 -51.64 3.85
C ALA A 156 20.88 -50.45 4.81
N ASN A 157 22.09 -49.87 4.77
CA ASN A 157 22.48 -48.67 5.54
C ASN A 157 22.30 -47.38 4.75
N ASP A 158 21.49 -47.43 3.69
CA ASP A 158 21.21 -46.28 2.83
C ASP A 158 20.39 -45.22 3.58
N VAL A 159 20.89 -43.99 3.55
CA VAL A 159 20.27 -42.83 4.20
C VAL A 159 19.91 -41.78 3.15
N ILE A 160 18.69 -41.25 3.26
CA ILE A 160 18.21 -40.21 2.34
C ILE A 160 18.45 -38.83 2.94
N PHE A 161 19.29 -38.06 2.26
CA PHE A 161 19.50 -36.65 2.56
C PHE A 161 18.60 -35.77 1.70
N ASP A 162 17.92 -34.84 2.35
CA ASP A 162 17.23 -33.75 1.66
C ASP A 162 18.25 -32.74 1.11
N ALA A 163 17.78 -31.82 0.27
CA ALA A 163 18.65 -30.83 -0.39
C ALA A 163 19.39 -29.91 0.60
N ASP A 164 18.90 -29.76 1.83
CA ASP A 164 19.55 -29.03 2.93
C ASP A 164 20.39 -29.93 3.84
N THR A 165 20.73 -31.13 3.37
CA THR A 165 21.60 -32.13 4.02
C THR A 165 21.05 -32.78 5.30
N LYS A 166 19.78 -32.52 5.63
CA LYS A 166 19.12 -33.17 6.76
C LYS A 166 18.40 -34.44 6.36
N VAL A 167 18.19 -35.31 7.33
CA VAL A 167 17.42 -36.54 7.18
C VAL A 167 16.06 -36.34 7.83
N ARG A 168 15.00 -36.41 7.03
CA ARG A 168 13.59 -36.35 7.49
C ARG A 168 12.78 -37.56 7.04
N ARG A 169 13.41 -38.43 6.25
CA ARG A 169 12.81 -39.60 5.62
C ARG A 169 13.69 -40.81 5.91
N ALA A 170 13.06 -41.97 6.06
CA ALA A 170 13.76 -43.23 6.20
C ALA A 170 13.32 -44.19 5.10
N LEU A 171 14.28 -44.98 4.62
CA LEU A 171 14.02 -46.15 3.80
C LEU A 171 13.62 -47.30 4.72
N LEU A 172 12.57 -48.02 4.37
CA LEU A 172 12.23 -49.32 4.95
C LEU A 172 12.71 -50.46 4.04
N GLN A 173 12.73 -50.22 2.74
CA GLN A 173 13.22 -51.16 1.74
C GLN A 173 13.93 -50.40 0.63
N VAL A 174 15.02 -50.98 0.15
CA VAL A 174 15.86 -50.49 -0.94
C VAL A 174 15.89 -51.55 -2.02
N GLU A 175 15.89 -51.13 -3.27
CA GLU A 175 16.03 -52.03 -4.42
C GLU A 175 17.48 -51.95 -4.90
N ASP A 176 18.14 -53.10 -5.01
CA ASP A 176 19.52 -53.16 -5.52
C ASP A 176 19.56 -53.05 -7.06
N ALA A 177 20.76 -53.08 -7.64
CA ALA A 177 20.93 -53.00 -9.09
C ALA A 177 20.32 -54.20 -9.86
N ASN A 178 20.03 -55.31 -9.18
CA ASN A 178 19.44 -56.52 -9.76
C ASN A 178 17.91 -56.56 -9.61
N GLY A 179 17.32 -55.61 -8.87
CA GLY A 179 15.90 -55.56 -8.56
C GLY A 179 15.52 -56.29 -7.27
N ASP A 180 16.50 -56.77 -6.50
CA ASP A 180 16.25 -57.44 -5.22
C ASP A 180 15.91 -56.40 -4.13
N VAL A 181 14.84 -56.69 -3.38
CA VAL A 181 14.34 -55.81 -2.32
C VAL A 181 15.02 -56.15 -1.00
N ILE A 182 15.90 -55.26 -0.55
CA ILE A 182 16.68 -55.39 0.68
C ILE A 182 16.02 -54.54 1.78
N PRO A 183 15.67 -55.11 2.95
CA PRO A 183 15.16 -54.31 4.06
C PRO A 183 16.25 -53.36 4.57
N SER A 184 15.87 -52.15 4.97
CA SER A 184 16.81 -51.26 5.65
C SER A 184 17.23 -51.83 7.00
N PHE A 185 18.41 -51.45 7.46
CA PHE A 185 19.00 -51.96 8.69
C PHE A 185 18.08 -51.80 9.91
N GLY A 186 17.57 -50.58 10.16
CA GLY A 186 16.61 -50.34 11.23
C GLY A 186 15.26 -51.08 11.06
N PHE A 187 14.79 -51.26 9.81
CA PHE A 187 13.57 -52.03 9.57
C PHE A 187 13.77 -53.52 9.84
N TYR A 188 14.90 -54.09 9.43
CA TYR A 188 15.21 -55.49 9.68
C TYR A 188 15.31 -55.77 11.19
N LEU A 189 16.02 -54.93 11.95
CA LEU A 189 16.09 -55.10 13.41
C LEU A 189 14.72 -55.03 14.07
N ALA A 190 13.85 -54.12 13.62
CA ALA A 190 12.47 -54.06 14.11
C ALA A 190 11.68 -55.33 13.78
N LEU A 191 11.84 -55.89 12.57
CA LEU A 191 11.19 -57.15 12.17
C LEU A 191 11.65 -58.33 13.02
N LEU A 192 12.95 -58.47 13.32
CA LEU A 192 13.44 -59.54 14.20
C LEU A 192 12.81 -59.49 15.60
N TYR A 193 12.65 -58.28 16.14
CA TYR A 193 12.01 -58.09 17.44
C TYR A 193 10.50 -58.37 17.41
N LEU A 194 9.83 -57.98 16.33
CA LEU A 194 8.39 -58.16 16.14
C LEU A 194 7.99 -59.60 15.79
N ASP A 195 8.85 -60.32 15.06
CA ASP A 195 8.64 -61.72 14.69
C ASP A 195 8.58 -62.63 15.93
N ALA A 196 9.42 -62.34 16.94
CA ALA A 196 9.35 -62.99 18.25
C ALA A 196 8.00 -62.78 18.98
N GLN A 197 7.19 -61.82 18.54
CA GLN A 197 5.83 -61.55 19.03
C GLN A 197 4.74 -61.97 18.04
N GLY A 198 5.10 -62.67 16.94
CA GLY A 198 4.17 -63.10 15.90
C GLY A 198 3.63 -61.96 15.03
N ILE A 199 4.33 -60.83 14.96
CA ILE A 199 3.93 -59.65 14.20
C ILE A 199 4.79 -59.54 12.94
N SER A 200 4.16 -59.67 11.76
CA SER A 200 4.79 -59.54 10.45
C SER A 200 4.03 -58.55 9.55
N PRO A 201 4.68 -57.96 8.52
CA PRO A 201 4.02 -57.09 7.56
C PRO A 201 2.95 -57.85 6.77
N LYS A 202 1.76 -57.27 6.65
CA LYS A 202 0.64 -57.83 5.89
C LYS A 202 0.15 -56.82 4.83
N PRO A 203 0.11 -57.17 3.54
CA PRO A 203 -0.40 -56.27 2.51
C PRO A 203 -1.89 -55.96 2.75
N ILE A 204 -2.32 -54.73 2.43
CA ILE A 204 -3.73 -54.34 2.51
C ILE A 204 -4.38 -54.58 1.13
N PRO A 205 -5.43 -55.41 1.03
CA PRO A 205 -6.12 -55.66 -0.25
C PRO A 205 -6.65 -54.36 -0.85
N GLY A 206 -6.35 -54.11 -2.13
CA GLY A 206 -6.77 -52.91 -2.85
C GLY A 206 -5.82 -51.70 -2.74
N GLU A 207 -4.77 -51.79 -1.92
CA GLU A 207 -3.78 -50.72 -1.74
C GLU A 207 -2.35 -51.23 -1.99
N PRO A 208 -1.87 -51.23 -3.26
CA PRO A 208 -0.61 -51.90 -3.65
C PRO A 208 0.68 -51.29 -3.07
N ASN A 209 0.59 -50.19 -2.33
CA ASN A 209 1.72 -49.50 -1.69
C ASN A 209 1.48 -49.25 -0.19
N THR A 210 0.58 -50.04 0.42
CA THR A 210 0.24 -49.92 1.83
C THR A 210 0.25 -51.31 2.48
N TRP A 211 0.90 -51.40 3.63
CA TRP A 211 0.88 -52.62 4.45
C TRP A 211 0.61 -52.30 5.92
N ARG A 212 0.07 -53.28 6.63
CA ARG A 212 -0.17 -53.23 8.06
C ARG A 212 0.92 -53.99 8.79
N LEU A 213 1.43 -53.40 9.87
CA LEU A 213 2.36 -54.04 10.79
C LEU A 213 1.89 -53.76 12.22
N GLY A 214 1.46 -54.82 12.89
CA GLY A 214 0.80 -54.71 14.20
C GLY A 214 -0.42 -53.79 14.15
N LYS A 215 -0.41 -52.74 14.98
CA LYS A 215 -1.49 -51.77 15.13
C LYS A 215 -1.48 -50.65 14.07
N SER A 216 -0.40 -50.48 13.32
CA SER A 216 -0.22 -49.33 12.42
C SER A 216 -0.20 -49.72 10.94
N THR A 217 -0.57 -48.75 10.11
CA THR A 217 -0.56 -48.85 8.65
C THR A 217 0.56 -47.99 8.11
N PHE A 218 1.46 -48.59 7.34
CA PHE A 218 2.57 -47.92 6.69
C PHE A 218 2.21 -47.70 5.23
N SER A 219 2.22 -46.45 4.79
CA SER A 219 1.96 -46.05 3.40
C SER A 219 3.25 -45.49 2.80
N ARG A 220 3.55 -45.86 1.56
CA ARG A 220 4.73 -45.35 0.85
C ARG A 220 4.65 -43.85 0.61
N PHE A 221 5.70 -43.14 0.98
CA PHE A 221 5.90 -41.71 0.72
C PHE A 221 5.85 -41.40 -0.79
N GLN A 222 5.17 -40.31 -1.15
CA GLN A 222 5.01 -39.83 -2.52
C GLN A 222 5.86 -38.59 -2.80
N LYS A 223 6.15 -38.35 -4.09
CA LYS A 223 7.02 -37.26 -4.57
C LYS A 223 6.62 -35.84 -4.12
N ASN A 224 5.38 -35.65 -3.68
CA ASN A 224 4.83 -34.35 -3.29
C ASN A 224 4.11 -34.38 -1.93
N ASP A 225 4.46 -35.33 -1.06
CA ASP A 225 3.87 -35.40 0.28
C ASP A 225 4.34 -34.22 1.13
N GLY A 226 3.40 -33.56 1.82
CA GLY A 226 3.68 -32.42 2.68
C GLY A 226 4.43 -31.30 1.94
N GLY A 227 5.54 -30.82 2.50
CA GLY A 227 6.32 -29.74 1.91
C GLY A 227 7.14 -30.09 0.66
N TYR A 228 7.21 -31.35 0.24
CA TYR A 228 8.05 -31.79 -0.87
C TYR A 228 7.42 -31.51 -2.23
N VAL A 229 8.27 -31.26 -3.24
CA VAL A 229 7.87 -31.04 -4.63
C VAL A 229 8.79 -31.81 -5.56
N ARG A 230 8.23 -32.81 -6.26
CA ARG A 230 8.94 -33.64 -7.26
C ARG A 230 10.22 -34.28 -6.71
N THR A 231 10.23 -34.61 -5.42
CA THR A 231 11.39 -35.24 -4.78
C THR A 231 11.52 -36.70 -5.25
N ASP A 232 12.71 -37.27 -5.07
CA ASP A 232 12.91 -38.70 -5.29
C ASP A 232 12.16 -39.51 -4.22
N ALA A 233 11.33 -40.45 -4.69
CA ALA A 233 10.49 -41.34 -3.90
C ALA A 233 10.78 -42.83 -4.22
N GLY A 234 12.01 -43.13 -4.71
CA GLY A 234 12.51 -44.49 -4.91
C GLY A 234 12.58 -45.31 -3.63
N GLY A 235 12.51 -46.64 -3.73
CA GLY A 235 12.38 -47.53 -2.57
C GLY A 235 11.11 -47.30 -1.75
N TYR A 236 10.99 -48.00 -0.62
CA TYR A 236 9.85 -47.81 0.30
C TYR A 236 10.23 -46.78 1.38
N GLN A 237 9.88 -45.52 1.15
CA GLN A 237 10.19 -44.43 2.07
C GLN A 237 9.03 -44.11 3.01
N ILE A 238 9.35 -43.64 4.22
CA ILE A 238 8.41 -43.04 5.16
C ILE A 238 8.98 -41.74 5.75
N LEU A 239 8.11 -40.85 6.25
CA LEU A 239 8.53 -39.69 7.04
C LEU A 239 8.98 -40.13 8.44
N LEU A 240 10.07 -39.54 8.90
CA LEU A 240 10.63 -39.83 10.21
C LEU A 240 9.89 -39.07 11.31
N ASN A 241 9.26 -39.87 12.17
CA ASN A 241 8.74 -39.47 13.45
C ASN A 241 9.79 -39.79 14.54
N TYR A 242 10.89 -39.05 14.58
CA TYR A 242 11.93 -39.17 15.61
C TYR A 242 11.34 -39.22 17.02
N ARG A 243 11.93 -40.07 17.88
CA ARG A 243 11.65 -40.09 19.31
C ARG A 243 12.41 -38.97 20.03
N GLY A 244 13.63 -38.67 19.57
CA GLY A 244 14.43 -37.54 20.04
C GLY A 244 15.92 -37.65 19.67
N SER A 245 16.76 -36.84 20.33
CA SER A 245 18.22 -36.87 20.21
C SER A 245 18.88 -37.89 21.17
N LYS A 246 20.22 -37.86 21.31
CA LYS A 246 21.10 -38.75 22.08
C LYS A 246 20.60 -39.23 23.46
N LYS A 247 19.74 -38.48 24.14
CA LYS A 247 19.22 -38.81 25.49
C LYS A 247 18.08 -39.83 25.52
N HIS A 248 17.61 -40.32 24.37
CA HIS A 248 16.41 -41.17 24.28
C HIS A 248 16.70 -42.66 24.10
N PHE A 249 17.98 -43.03 24.00
CA PHE A 249 18.44 -44.42 23.95
C PHE A 249 19.54 -44.62 24.97
N GLU A 250 19.44 -45.70 25.74
CA GLU A 250 20.46 -46.04 26.73
C GLU A 250 21.75 -46.42 25.98
N THR A 251 22.80 -45.64 26.19
CA THR A 251 24.08 -45.81 25.49
C THR A 251 25.18 -46.13 26.49
N ILE A 252 25.87 -47.26 26.28
CA ILE A 252 27.07 -47.67 27.03
C ILE A 252 28.28 -47.59 26.11
N SER A 253 29.48 -47.41 26.68
CA SER A 253 30.71 -47.47 25.87
C SER A 253 31.06 -48.91 25.47
N LEU A 254 31.72 -49.07 24.34
CA LEU A 254 32.26 -50.37 23.93
C LEU A 254 33.21 -50.93 24.99
N ASN A 255 34.04 -50.07 25.59
CA ASN A 255 34.95 -50.49 26.62
C ASN A 255 34.24 -50.96 27.92
N ASP A 256 33.12 -50.35 28.31
CA ASP A 256 32.35 -50.83 29.48
C ASP A 256 31.78 -52.23 29.24
N LEU A 257 31.32 -52.54 28.03
CA LEU A 257 30.92 -53.89 27.63
C LEU A 257 32.11 -54.87 27.70
N LEU A 258 33.27 -54.48 27.14
CA LEU A 258 34.46 -55.34 27.12
C LEU A 258 35.08 -55.57 28.50
N GLU A 259 34.86 -54.68 29.45
CA GLU A 259 35.33 -54.80 30.84
C GLU A 259 34.25 -55.31 31.81
N ASP A 260 33.10 -55.78 31.31
CA ASP A 260 31.97 -56.30 32.09
C ASP A 260 31.43 -55.29 33.14
N ARG A 261 31.49 -53.99 32.81
CA ARG A 261 30.99 -52.87 33.65
C ARG A 261 29.56 -52.49 33.33
N ILE A 262 28.73 -53.47 32.96
CA ILE A 262 27.32 -53.24 32.62
C ILE A 262 26.42 -54.17 33.44
N PRO A 263 25.16 -53.79 33.69
CA PRO A 263 24.21 -54.65 34.39
C PRO A 263 24.08 -56.03 33.68
N PRO A 264 23.99 -57.15 34.42
CA PRO A 264 23.90 -58.49 33.83
C PRO A 264 22.69 -58.68 32.91
N ASP A 265 21.61 -57.93 33.12
CA ASP A 265 20.38 -57.97 32.35
C ASP A 265 20.26 -56.82 31.33
N TRP A 266 21.30 -56.00 31.16
CA TRP A 266 21.26 -54.81 30.30
C TRP A 266 20.82 -55.12 28.86
N GLY A 267 21.34 -56.21 28.28
CA GLY A 267 21.02 -56.62 26.91
C GLY A 267 19.73 -57.44 26.76
N ARG A 268 19.11 -57.87 27.86
CA ARG A 268 18.10 -58.92 27.84
C ARG A 268 16.80 -58.45 27.19
N ASP A 269 16.32 -59.24 26.24
CA ASP A 269 15.06 -58.98 25.52
C ASP A 269 15.04 -57.61 24.79
N ARG A 270 16.21 -57.04 24.48
CA ARG A 270 16.37 -55.76 23.77
C ARG A 270 16.97 -55.93 22.37
N ILE A 271 16.83 -54.90 21.54
CA ILE A 271 17.63 -54.70 20.33
C ILE A 271 18.89 -53.94 20.75
N ILE A 272 20.06 -54.48 20.46
CA ILE A 272 21.34 -53.86 20.79
C ILE A 272 22.04 -53.43 19.51
N LEU A 273 22.28 -52.13 19.36
CA LEU A 273 22.99 -51.54 18.24
C LEU A 273 24.45 -51.27 18.60
N ILE A 274 25.39 -51.65 17.75
CA ILE A 274 26.82 -51.38 17.93
C ILE A 274 27.25 -50.44 16.80
N GLY A 275 27.81 -49.28 17.13
CA GLY A 275 28.20 -48.30 16.12
C GLY A 275 28.98 -47.12 16.69
N PHE A 276 29.52 -46.28 15.81
CA PHE A 276 30.30 -45.11 16.21
C PHE A 276 29.42 -43.97 16.73
N VAL A 277 29.84 -43.34 17.83
CA VAL A 277 29.14 -42.20 18.45
C VAL A 277 30.08 -41.00 18.72
N GLY A 278 31.38 -41.16 18.46
CA GLY A 278 32.40 -40.12 18.64
C GLY A 278 32.40 -39.04 17.56
N GLU A 279 32.86 -37.83 17.91
CA GLU A 279 32.87 -36.65 17.04
C GLU A 279 33.74 -36.78 15.79
N SER A 280 34.75 -37.65 15.82
CA SER A 280 35.80 -37.75 14.81
C SER A 280 35.50 -38.72 13.66
N PHE A 281 34.45 -39.55 13.75
CA PHE A 281 34.24 -40.70 12.84
C PHE A 281 33.48 -40.38 11.53
N GLN A 282 33.24 -39.10 11.21
CA GLN A 282 32.51 -38.61 10.02
C GLN A 282 31.07 -39.15 9.82
N ASP A 283 30.55 -39.95 10.74
CA ASP A 283 29.20 -40.55 10.69
C ASP A 283 28.12 -39.63 11.29
N TRP A 284 28.26 -38.31 11.06
CA TRP A 284 27.35 -37.31 11.63
C TRP A 284 26.26 -36.92 10.66
N ILE A 285 25.03 -37.01 11.16
CA ILE A 285 23.82 -36.76 10.40
C ILE A 285 23.12 -35.51 10.96
N PHE A 286 22.80 -34.58 10.06
CA PHE A 286 21.91 -33.47 10.38
C PHE A 286 20.47 -33.95 10.40
N THR A 287 19.74 -33.61 11.46
CA THR A 287 18.34 -33.98 11.66
C THR A 287 17.52 -32.72 11.95
N PRO A 288 16.19 -32.82 12.09
CA PRO A 288 15.35 -31.72 12.58
C PRO A 288 15.84 -31.08 13.90
N TYR A 289 16.54 -31.84 14.75
CA TYR A 289 17.10 -31.35 16.02
C TYR A 289 18.44 -30.61 15.86
N SER A 290 19.11 -30.74 14.70
CA SER A 290 20.40 -30.11 14.44
C SER A 290 20.31 -28.62 14.09
N SER A 291 19.11 -28.04 14.05
CA SER A 291 18.95 -26.59 13.84
C SER A 291 18.44 -25.93 15.10
N SER A 292 19.18 -24.94 15.61
CA SER A 292 18.71 -24.09 16.68
C SER A 292 19.02 -22.64 16.36
N TRP A 293 18.09 -21.76 16.73
CA TRP A 293 18.26 -20.30 16.63
C TRP A 293 19.10 -19.73 17.78
N PHE A 294 19.22 -20.48 18.89
CA PHE A 294 19.82 -20.00 20.14
C PHE A 294 20.84 -20.98 20.75
N ALA A 295 21.12 -22.10 20.08
CA ALA A 295 22.04 -23.12 20.56
C ALA A 295 22.87 -23.69 19.40
N LEU A 296 23.97 -24.37 19.75
CA LEU A 296 24.78 -25.08 18.78
C LEU A 296 23.98 -26.26 18.18
N PRO A 297 24.14 -26.54 16.87
CA PRO A 297 23.60 -27.73 16.23
C PRO A 297 23.96 -29.03 16.97
N GLU A 298 22.97 -29.76 17.50
CA GLU A 298 23.19 -31.14 17.95
C GLU A 298 23.16 -32.09 16.74
N ARG A 299 24.28 -32.75 16.45
CA ARG A 299 24.36 -33.77 15.40
C ARG A 299 23.99 -35.14 15.99
N MET A 300 23.45 -36.03 15.15
CA MET A 300 23.07 -37.40 15.52
C MET A 300 24.03 -38.37 14.82
N SER A 301 24.46 -39.44 15.48
CA SER A 301 25.26 -40.49 14.83
C SER A 301 24.40 -41.38 13.93
N GLY A 302 25.00 -42.10 12.98
CA GLY A 302 24.30 -43.07 12.14
C GLY A 302 23.56 -44.13 12.96
N VAL A 303 24.22 -44.66 13.99
CA VAL A 303 23.63 -45.67 14.88
C VAL A 303 22.41 -45.13 15.66
N GLU A 304 22.44 -43.86 16.08
CA GLU A 304 21.30 -43.19 16.72
C GLU A 304 20.13 -42.94 15.75
N LEU A 305 20.42 -42.69 14.47
CA LEU A 305 19.39 -42.59 13.44
C LEU A 305 18.68 -43.94 13.26
N HIS A 306 19.42 -45.04 13.18
CA HIS A 306 18.84 -46.39 13.08
C HIS A 306 18.07 -46.79 14.33
N ALA A 307 18.53 -46.37 15.52
CA ALA A 307 17.77 -46.53 16.75
C ALA A 307 16.42 -45.79 16.68
N ASN A 308 16.39 -44.56 16.16
CA ASN A 308 15.16 -43.81 15.94
C ASN A 308 14.22 -44.47 14.92
N ILE A 309 14.75 -44.95 13.78
CA ILE A 309 13.97 -45.69 12.77
C ILE A 309 13.33 -46.93 13.39
N THR A 310 14.14 -47.74 14.06
CA THR A 310 13.71 -48.97 14.73
C THR A 310 12.65 -48.67 15.79
N SER A 311 12.90 -47.67 16.65
CA SER A 311 11.96 -47.23 17.69
C SER A 311 10.62 -46.77 17.13
N GLN A 312 10.65 -45.98 16.05
CA GLN A 312 9.43 -45.54 15.37
C GLN A 312 8.59 -46.72 14.89
N ILE A 313 9.22 -47.71 14.25
CA ILE A 313 8.54 -48.91 13.73
C ILE A 313 7.95 -49.74 14.87
N LEU A 314 8.73 -50.00 15.93
CA LEU A 314 8.28 -50.76 17.09
C LEU A 314 7.11 -50.08 17.81
N SER A 315 7.22 -48.80 18.10
CA SER A 315 6.13 -48.05 18.75
C SER A 315 4.90 -47.95 17.86
N ALA A 316 5.06 -47.79 16.54
CA ALA A 316 3.92 -47.83 15.63
C ALA A 316 3.24 -49.22 15.64
N ALA A 317 4.02 -50.30 15.55
CA ALA A 317 3.49 -51.65 15.49
C ALA A 317 2.86 -52.13 16.82
N LEU A 318 3.51 -51.86 17.96
CA LEU A 318 3.12 -52.38 19.27
C LEU A 318 2.17 -51.45 20.03
N GLU A 319 2.41 -50.14 19.98
CA GLU A 319 1.67 -49.14 20.76
C GLU A 319 0.65 -48.37 19.91
N GLY A 320 0.78 -48.41 18.57
CA GLY A 320 -0.05 -47.57 17.69
C GLY A 320 0.42 -46.11 17.66
N ARG A 321 1.70 -45.84 17.94
CA ARG A 321 2.29 -44.49 17.83
C ARG A 321 2.07 -43.95 16.40
N PRO A 322 1.45 -42.78 16.22
CA PRO A 322 1.14 -42.25 14.89
C PRO A 322 2.38 -42.11 14.01
N LEU A 323 2.28 -42.51 12.74
CA LEU A 323 3.24 -42.15 11.70
C LEU A 323 2.92 -40.76 11.17
N ILE A 324 3.92 -40.02 10.68
CA ILE A 324 3.64 -38.73 10.04
C ILE A 324 2.98 -38.97 8.68
N GLN A 325 1.76 -38.47 8.55
CA GLN A 325 0.93 -38.49 7.35
C GLN A 325 0.80 -37.07 6.79
N THR A 326 0.42 -36.95 5.52
CA THR A 326 0.27 -35.67 4.84
C THR A 326 -1.06 -35.61 4.09
N TRP A 327 -1.50 -34.39 3.79
CA TRP A 327 -2.70 -34.18 2.98
C TRP A 327 -2.43 -34.35 1.49
N SER A 328 -3.46 -34.75 0.77
CA SER A 328 -3.44 -34.71 -0.69
C SER A 328 -3.32 -33.26 -1.19
N GLN A 329 -2.72 -33.08 -2.36
CA GLN A 329 -2.56 -31.75 -2.99
C GLN A 329 -3.88 -30.98 -3.14
N ARG A 330 -5.01 -31.68 -3.31
CA ARG A 330 -6.34 -31.07 -3.40
C ARG A 330 -6.79 -30.47 -2.06
N GLN A 331 -6.60 -31.21 -0.97
CA GLN A 331 -6.91 -30.73 0.38
C GLN A 331 -6.05 -29.52 0.75
N GLU A 332 -4.77 -29.54 0.40
CA GLU A 332 -3.87 -28.41 0.63
C GLU A 332 -4.24 -27.18 -0.22
N SER A 333 -4.67 -27.37 -1.47
CA SER A 333 -5.14 -26.26 -2.31
C SER A 333 -6.40 -25.61 -1.74
N LEU A 334 -7.33 -26.42 -1.21
CA LEU A 334 -8.51 -25.93 -0.49
C LEU A 334 -8.14 -25.22 0.82
N TRP A 335 -7.08 -25.67 1.49
CA TRP A 335 -6.55 -25.02 2.69
C TRP A 335 -5.97 -23.63 2.41
N ILE A 336 -5.19 -23.50 1.33
CA ILE A 336 -4.68 -22.21 0.83
C ILE A 336 -5.84 -21.28 0.49
N LEU A 337 -6.86 -21.80 -0.22
CA LEU A 337 -8.07 -21.05 -0.57
C LEU A 337 -8.81 -20.55 0.67
N PHE A 338 -8.97 -21.41 1.67
CA PHE A 338 -9.63 -21.07 2.93
C PHE A 338 -8.93 -19.90 3.62
N TRP A 339 -7.61 -19.97 3.82
CA TRP A 339 -6.87 -18.89 4.50
C TRP A 339 -6.73 -17.61 3.67
N SER A 340 -6.67 -17.71 2.34
CA SER A 340 -6.82 -16.55 1.46
C SER A 340 -8.18 -15.87 1.66
N THR A 341 -9.25 -16.66 1.77
CA THR A 341 -10.61 -16.16 2.01
C THR A 341 -10.73 -15.47 3.36
N ILE A 342 -10.16 -16.05 4.43
CA ILE A 342 -10.16 -15.42 5.77
C ILE A 342 -9.44 -14.07 5.74
N GLY A 343 -8.24 -14.01 5.16
CA GLY A 343 -7.48 -12.76 5.03
C GLY A 343 -8.22 -11.70 4.22
N ALA A 344 -8.87 -12.14 3.15
CA ALA A 344 -9.69 -11.28 2.31
C ALA A 344 -10.91 -10.73 3.08
N ILE A 345 -11.66 -11.57 3.79
CA ILE A 345 -12.87 -11.18 4.53
C ILE A 345 -12.54 -10.21 5.68
N VAL A 346 -11.54 -10.53 6.52
CA VAL A 346 -11.16 -9.71 7.67
C VAL A 346 -10.76 -8.30 7.22
N THR A 347 -10.01 -8.20 6.12
CA THR A 347 -9.59 -6.92 5.56
C THR A 347 -10.76 -6.18 4.90
N TRP A 348 -11.61 -6.90 4.16
CA TRP A 348 -12.73 -6.33 3.41
C TRP A 348 -13.84 -5.78 4.31
N GLN A 349 -14.19 -6.47 5.39
CA GLN A 349 -15.21 -5.99 6.35
C GLN A 349 -14.82 -4.63 6.96
N GLY A 350 -13.52 -4.33 7.02
CA GLY A 350 -13.00 -3.04 7.48
C GLY A 350 -13.17 -1.86 6.52
N ARG A 351 -13.53 -2.06 5.25
CA ARG A 351 -13.41 -1.00 4.23
C ARG A 351 -14.31 0.24 4.41
N TYR A 352 -15.39 0.14 5.19
CA TYR A 352 -16.40 1.20 5.33
C TYR A 352 -16.36 2.00 6.63
N GLN A 353 -15.53 1.60 7.58
CA GLN A 353 -15.49 2.25 8.88
C GLN A 353 -14.28 3.18 8.89
N GLY A 354 -14.55 4.49 8.89
CA GLY A 354 -13.56 5.58 8.80
C GLY A 354 -12.47 5.53 9.87
N LYS A 355 -11.57 6.54 9.88
CA LYS A 355 -10.32 6.71 10.66
C LYS A 355 -10.43 6.56 12.21
N LYS A 356 -11.35 5.79 12.77
CA LYS A 356 -11.38 5.42 14.20
C LYS A 356 -10.26 4.42 14.48
N ARG A 357 -9.21 4.88 15.16
CA ARG A 357 -8.03 4.10 15.64
C ARG A 357 -8.40 2.72 16.22
N ARG A 358 -9.55 2.62 16.92
CA ARG A 358 -10.08 1.37 17.51
C ARG A 358 -10.36 0.26 16.47
N VAL A 359 -10.84 0.61 15.28
CA VAL A 359 -11.18 -0.37 14.23
C VAL A 359 -9.92 -0.85 13.51
N SER A 360 -8.90 -0.01 13.39
CA SER A 360 -7.58 -0.41 12.85
C SER A 360 -6.90 -1.44 13.75
N VAL A 361 -6.98 -1.25 15.07
CA VAL A 361 -6.43 -2.20 16.06
C VAL A 361 -7.18 -3.54 16.02
N GLN A 362 -8.51 -3.53 15.94
CA GLN A 362 -9.30 -4.76 15.84
C GLN A 362 -8.95 -5.61 14.61
N ARG A 363 -8.67 -4.99 13.46
CA ARG A 363 -8.23 -5.71 12.26
C ARG A 363 -6.87 -6.35 12.45
N PHE A 364 -5.92 -5.58 12.99
CA PHE A 364 -4.58 -6.08 13.25
C PHE A 364 -4.62 -7.26 14.23
N LEU A 365 -5.39 -7.15 15.31
CA LEU A 365 -5.63 -8.24 16.25
C LEU A 365 -6.32 -9.43 15.59
N GLY A 366 -7.30 -9.20 14.71
CA GLY A 366 -7.97 -10.26 13.96
C GLY A 366 -7.03 -11.03 13.05
N LEU A 367 -6.08 -10.35 12.40
CA LEU A 367 -5.05 -10.98 11.56
C LEU A 367 -4.02 -11.76 12.38
N ILE A 368 -3.59 -11.21 13.52
CA ILE A 368 -2.71 -11.93 14.45
C ILE A 368 -3.41 -13.20 14.97
N LEU A 369 -4.68 -13.08 15.37
CA LEU A 369 -5.45 -14.22 15.83
C LEU A 369 -5.62 -15.26 14.72
N ALA A 370 -5.92 -14.84 13.49
CA ALA A 370 -6.00 -15.74 12.34
C ALA A 370 -4.67 -16.48 12.09
N GLY A 371 -3.54 -15.77 12.10
CA GLY A 371 -2.22 -16.39 11.96
C GLY A 371 -1.88 -17.33 13.11
N GLY A 372 -2.23 -16.97 14.35
CA GLY A 372 -2.06 -17.80 15.54
C GLY A 372 -2.91 -19.07 15.51
N VAL A 373 -4.17 -18.98 15.06
CA VAL A 373 -5.06 -20.14 14.87
C VAL A 373 -4.52 -21.05 13.78
N LEU A 374 -4.05 -20.51 12.65
CA LEU A 374 -3.41 -21.29 11.60
C LEU A 374 -2.22 -22.08 12.17
N LEU A 375 -1.24 -21.40 12.75
CA LEU A 375 -0.05 -22.03 13.34
C LEU A 375 -0.38 -23.05 14.43
N GLY A 376 -1.32 -22.71 15.33
CA GLY A 376 -1.75 -23.60 16.40
C GLY A 376 -2.47 -24.85 15.88
N SER A 377 -3.31 -24.70 14.85
CA SER A 377 -4.04 -25.83 14.25
C SER A 377 -3.12 -26.80 13.52
N THR A 378 -2.16 -26.30 12.73
CA THR A 378 -1.18 -27.13 12.02
C THR A 378 -0.21 -27.80 12.98
N TYR A 379 0.21 -27.10 14.05
CA TYR A 379 1.03 -27.68 15.10
C TYR A 379 0.27 -28.76 15.90
N GLY A 380 -0.99 -28.50 16.27
CA GLY A 380 -1.83 -29.50 16.95
C GLY A 380 -2.05 -30.75 16.11
N ALA A 381 -2.30 -30.59 14.80
CA ALA A 381 -2.37 -31.70 13.85
C ALA A 381 -1.05 -32.47 13.78
N PHE A 382 0.08 -31.77 13.80
CA PHE A 382 1.41 -32.39 13.78
C PHE A 382 1.66 -33.30 14.98
N LEU A 383 1.21 -32.91 16.18
CA LEU A 383 1.35 -33.72 17.40
C LEU A 383 0.62 -35.07 17.34
N ILE A 384 -0.44 -35.17 16.54
CA ILE A 384 -1.20 -36.41 16.33
C ILE A 384 -0.82 -37.12 15.03
N GLY A 385 0.30 -36.74 14.41
CA GLY A 385 0.86 -37.40 13.23
C GLY A 385 0.44 -36.82 11.88
N TRP A 386 -0.12 -35.61 11.81
CA TRP A 386 -0.49 -34.97 10.54
C TRP A 386 0.39 -33.75 10.23
N TRP A 387 1.25 -33.86 9.23
CA TRP A 387 1.97 -32.71 8.69
C TRP A 387 1.13 -32.00 7.62
N ILE A 388 0.50 -30.89 8.05
CA ILE A 388 -0.25 -29.98 7.18
C ILE A 388 0.61 -28.75 6.90
N PRO A 389 0.98 -28.48 5.65
CA PRO A 389 1.85 -27.36 5.32
C PRO A 389 1.28 -25.99 5.72
N VAL A 390 2.11 -25.19 6.39
CA VAL A 390 1.70 -23.93 7.02
C VAL A 390 2.18 -22.69 6.27
N VAL A 391 3.28 -22.80 5.51
CA VAL A 391 3.87 -21.65 4.81
C VAL A 391 2.96 -21.15 3.67
N PRO A 392 2.44 -22.00 2.76
CA PRO A 392 1.53 -21.54 1.72
C PRO A 392 0.27 -20.82 2.24
N PRO A 393 -0.51 -21.33 3.22
CA PRO A 393 -1.68 -20.62 3.74
C PRO A 393 -1.32 -19.33 4.50
N LEU A 394 -0.15 -19.24 5.15
CA LEU A 394 0.32 -17.98 5.76
C LEU A 394 0.60 -16.89 4.69
N LEU A 395 1.23 -17.28 3.58
CA LEU A 395 1.44 -16.38 2.44
C LEU A 395 0.12 -16.01 1.75
N ALA A 396 -0.84 -16.93 1.68
CA ALA A 396 -2.16 -16.65 1.13
C ALA A 396 -2.96 -15.68 2.00
N LEU A 397 -2.91 -15.86 3.34
CA LEU A 397 -3.51 -14.96 4.31
C LEU A 397 -2.92 -13.55 4.18
N SER A 398 -1.59 -13.42 4.27
CA SER A 398 -0.91 -12.12 4.21
C SER A 398 -1.00 -11.46 2.82
N GLY A 399 -0.83 -12.23 1.74
CA GLY A 399 -0.97 -11.76 0.36
C GLY A 399 -2.37 -11.22 0.06
N SER A 400 -3.42 -11.84 0.61
CA SER A 400 -4.79 -11.35 0.47
C SER A 400 -5.01 -10.01 1.17
N VAL A 401 -4.38 -9.81 2.34
CA VAL A 401 -4.38 -8.53 3.05
C VAL A 401 -3.76 -7.44 2.19
N VAL A 402 -2.55 -7.68 1.66
CA VAL A 402 -1.80 -6.73 0.81
C VAL A 402 -2.56 -6.42 -0.48
N ALA A 403 -3.16 -7.43 -1.12
CA ALA A 403 -3.90 -7.22 -2.36
C ALA A 403 -5.17 -6.38 -2.14
N ILE A 404 -5.92 -6.62 -1.06
CA ILE A 404 -7.11 -5.82 -0.76
C ILE A 404 -6.74 -4.39 -0.37
N THR A 405 -5.71 -4.19 0.47
CA THR A 405 -5.29 -2.84 0.86
C THR A 405 -4.84 -2.04 -0.36
N SER A 406 -4.06 -2.66 -1.25
CA SER A 406 -3.63 -2.06 -2.52
C SER A 406 -4.80 -1.74 -3.44
N TYR A 407 -5.76 -2.67 -3.58
CA TYR A 407 -6.97 -2.46 -4.36
C TYR A 407 -7.80 -1.27 -3.84
N LEU A 408 -7.98 -1.18 -2.52
CA LEU A 408 -8.71 -0.07 -1.88
C LEU A 408 -7.96 1.26 -2.05
N ALA A 409 -6.64 1.28 -1.88
CA ALA A 409 -5.82 2.47 -2.07
C ALA A 409 -5.90 2.99 -3.52
N HIS A 410 -5.82 2.09 -4.50
CA HIS A 410 -5.93 2.45 -5.92
C HIS A 410 -7.32 3.01 -6.28
N GLN A 411 -8.40 2.48 -5.70
CA GLN A 411 -9.75 3.05 -5.90
C GLN A 411 -9.89 4.45 -5.29
N GLY A 412 -9.30 4.71 -4.12
CA GLY A 412 -9.29 6.04 -3.51
C GLY A 412 -8.59 7.09 -4.37
N GLY A 413 -7.45 6.73 -4.97
CA GLY A 413 -6.68 7.63 -5.84
C GLY A 413 -7.46 8.08 -7.08
N LYS A 414 -8.14 7.15 -7.77
CA LYS A 414 -8.94 7.47 -8.97
C LYS A 414 -10.12 8.40 -8.69
N ILE A 415 -10.76 8.23 -7.54
CA ILE A 415 -11.84 9.13 -7.11
C ILE A 415 -11.26 10.54 -6.90
N ARG A 416 -10.14 10.65 -6.19
CA ARG A 416 -9.50 11.95 -5.95
C ARG A 416 -9.07 12.66 -7.24
N GLU A 417 -8.52 11.93 -8.21
CA GLU A 417 -8.13 12.48 -9.52
C GLU A 417 -9.34 12.96 -10.32
N THR A 418 -10.43 12.18 -10.34
CA THR A 418 -11.63 12.54 -11.10
C THR A 418 -12.34 13.75 -10.50
N PHE A 419 -12.45 13.83 -9.17
CA PHE A 419 -13.09 14.96 -8.49
C PHE A 419 -12.18 16.20 -8.40
N GLY A 420 -10.86 16.03 -8.35
CA GLY A 420 -9.88 17.13 -8.30
C GLY A 420 -9.84 17.99 -9.56
N ARG A 421 -10.35 17.51 -10.70
CA ARG A 421 -10.53 18.32 -11.92
C ARG A 421 -11.68 19.33 -11.80
N TYR A 422 -12.60 19.12 -10.85
CA TYR A 422 -13.82 19.91 -10.73
C TYR A 422 -13.97 20.60 -9.37
N LEU A 423 -13.09 20.28 -8.40
CA LEU A 423 -13.14 20.76 -7.02
C LEU A 423 -11.71 20.94 -6.49
N THR A 424 -11.50 21.93 -5.62
CA THR A 424 -10.19 22.11 -4.97
C THR A 424 -9.84 20.90 -4.11
N ASN A 425 -8.53 20.64 -3.93
CA ASN A 425 -8.04 19.53 -3.10
C ASN A 425 -8.64 19.53 -1.69
N GLU A 426 -8.91 20.72 -1.14
CA GLU A 426 -9.51 20.90 0.18
C GLU A 426 -10.99 20.47 0.20
N VAL A 427 -11.77 20.81 -0.83
CA VAL A 427 -13.17 20.37 -0.96
C VAL A 427 -13.25 18.86 -1.17
N VAL A 428 -12.37 18.29 -2.01
CA VAL A 428 -12.29 16.83 -2.22
C VAL A 428 -11.92 16.11 -0.93
N ALA A 429 -10.94 16.61 -0.17
CA ALA A 429 -10.57 16.05 1.11
C ALA A 429 -11.74 16.11 2.11
N ASN A 430 -12.42 17.25 2.21
CA ASN A 430 -13.54 17.39 3.15
C ASN A 430 -14.71 16.46 2.80
N VAL A 431 -15.11 16.39 1.51
CA VAL A 431 -16.20 15.52 1.05
C VAL A 431 -15.87 14.03 1.20
N LEU A 432 -14.62 13.62 0.93
CA LEU A 432 -14.21 12.22 1.04
C LEU A 432 -13.96 11.78 2.49
N GLU A 433 -13.51 12.68 3.36
CA GLU A 433 -13.14 12.36 4.74
C GLU A 433 -14.31 12.51 5.73
N ASN A 434 -15.35 13.29 5.40
CA ASN A 434 -16.53 13.49 6.23
C ASN A 434 -17.82 13.01 5.53
N PRO A 435 -18.25 11.74 5.71
CA PRO A 435 -19.47 11.19 5.11
C PRO A 435 -20.77 11.92 5.51
N GLU A 436 -20.77 12.57 6.68
CA GLU A 436 -21.88 13.43 7.15
C GLU A 436 -21.95 14.75 6.36
N GLY A 437 -20.84 15.21 5.79
CA GLY A 437 -20.72 16.42 4.96
C GLY A 437 -21.31 16.27 3.56
N ALA A 438 -21.89 15.11 3.21
CA ALA A 438 -22.65 14.86 1.99
C ALA A 438 -24.18 15.04 2.16
N LYS A 439 -24.65 15.27 3.40
CA LYS A 439 -26.07 15.57 3.66
C LYS A 439 -26.41 16.98 3.20
N LEU A 440 -27.66 17.18 2.76
CA LEU A 440 -28.21 18.51 2.48
C LEU A 440 -28.28 19.33 3.78
N GLY A 441 -27.93 20.61 3.69
CA GLY A 441 -27.86 21.51 4.83
C GLY A 441 -26.54 22.28 4.84
N GLY A 442 -26.43 23.23 5.77
CA GLY A 442 -25.24 24.04 5.92
C GLY A 442 -25.13 24.64 7.31
N GLU A 443 -23.94 25.08 7.66
CA GLU A 443 -23.64 25.77 8.91
C GLU A 443 -23.51 27.27 8.68
N ARG A 444 -23.97 28.08 9.64
CA ARG A 444 -23.76 29.52 9.60
C ARG A 444 -22.30 29.80 9.96
N ARG A 445 -21.58 30.50 9.09
CA ARG A 445 -20.17 30.85 9.26
C ARG A 445 -19.88 32.23 8.70
N THR A 446 -19.02 32.98 9.37
CA THR A 446 -18.44 34.21 8.84
C THR A 446 -17.33 33.85 7.87
N ILE A 447 -17.43 34.28 6.62
CA ILE A 447 -16.41 34.07 5.59
C ILE A 447 -16.11 35.38 4.86
N THR A 448 -14.99 35.42 4.13
CA THR A 448 -14.68 36.51 3.19
C THR A 448 -14.93 36.05 1.76
N ILE A 449 -15.65 36.87 1.00
CA ILE A 449 -16.15 36.59 -0.34
C ILE A 449 -15.51 37.60 -1.28
N LEU A 450 -14.80 37.09 -2.28
CA LEU A 450 -14.21 37.89 -3.36
C LEU A 450 -14.96 37.57 -4.64
N THR A 451 -15.36 38.62 -5.37
CA THR A 451 -15.93 38.50 -6.71
C THR A 451 -15.13 39.37 -7.66
N SER A 452 -14.87 38.85 -8.86
CA SER A 452 -14.25 39.59 -9.95
C SER A 452 -15.06 39.48 -11.23
N ASP A 453 -14.87 40.43 -12.13
CA ASP A 453 -15.54 40.52 -13.44
C ASP A 453 -14.64 41.27 -14.44
N LEU A 454 -14.67 40.88 -15.72
CA LEU A 454 -13.90 41.56 -16.77
C LEU A 454 -14.69 42.73 -17.36
N ARG A 455 -14.17 43.94 -17.21
CA ARG A 455 -14.82 45.15 -17.74
C ARG A 455 -14.83 45.15 -19.25
N GLY A 456 -16.01 45.40 -19.82
CA GLY A 456 -16.20 45.50 -21.27
C GLY A 456 -16.09 44.18 -22.03
N PHE A 457 -15.91 43.03 -21.34
CA PHE A 457 -15.65 41.75 -22.01
C PHE A 457 -16.87 41.25 -22.79
N THR A 458 -18.09 41.43 -22.27
CA THR A 458 -19.32 41.05 -23.00
C THR A 458 -19.42 41.78 -24.36
N ALA A 459 -19.04 43.05 -24.44
CA ALA A 459 -19.02 43.79 -25.71
C ALA A 459 -17.89 43.32 -26.65
N LEU A 460 -16.78 42.84 -26.08
CA LEU A 460 -15.68 42.24 -26.84
C LEU A 460 -16.09 40.88 -27.46
N THR A 461 -16.83 40.04 -26.74
CA THR A 461 -17.22 38.71 -27.21
C THR A 461 -18.21 38.72 -28.38
N GLU A 462 -19.00 39.78 -28.54
CA GLU A 462 -19.89 39.95 -29.71
C GLU A 462 -19.12 40.07 -31.04
N ARG A 463 -17.81 40.35 -30.98
CA ARG A 463 -16.95 40.60 -32.15
C ARG A 463 -15.96 39.47 -32.42
N LEU A 464 -15.97 38.42 -31.61
CA LEU A 464 -15.02 37.30 -31.67
C LEU A 464 -15.74 36.00 -32.00
N MET A 465 -15.02 35.04 -32.59
CA MET A 465 -15.57 33.70 -32.78
C MET A 465 -15.70 32.99 -31.42
N PRO A 466 -16.74 32.15 -31.20
CA PRO A 466 -16.95 31.48 -29.92
C PRO A 466 -15.73 30.70 -29.41
N GLU A 467 -14.96 30.08 -30.31
CA GLU A 467 -13.73 29.35 -29.98
C GLU A 467 -12.62 30.26 -29.44
N GLU A 468 -12.52 31.48 -29.97
CA GLU A 468 -11.54 32.48 -29.50
C GLU A 468 -11.92 33.00 -28.11
N VAL A 469 -13.22 33.23 -27.88
CA VAL A 469 -13.75 33.60 -26.56
C VAL A 469 -13.41 32.53 -25.52
N VAL A 470 -13.64 31.25 -25.84
CA VAL A 470 -13.31 30.13 -24.94
C VAL A 470 -11.81 30.05 -24.67
N ASN A 471 -10.96 30.24 -25.67
CA ASN A 471 -9.50 30.22 -25.49
C ASN A 471 -9.01 31.35 -24.59
N ILE A 472 -9.56 32.57 -24.74
CA ILE A 472 -9.24 33.72 -23.90
C ILE A 472 -9.68 33.46 -22.47
N LEU A 473 -10.92 33.00 -22.27
CA LEU A 473 -11.46 32.67 -20.96
C LEU A 473 -10.65 31.56 -20.27
N ASN A 474 -10.29 30.50 -20.97
CA ASN A 474 -9.49 29.42 -20.41
C ASN A 474 -8.11 29.90 -19.94
N PHE A 475 -7.45 30.79 -20.70
CA PHE A 475 -6.16 31.35 -20.32
C PHE A 475 -6.29 32.30 -19.12
N TYR A 476 -7.31 33.16 -19.12
CA TYR A 476 -7.63 34.05 -18.00
C TYR A 476 -7.92 33.25 -16.73
N PHE A 477 -8.85 32.28 -16.79
CA PHE A 477 -9.20 31.44 -15.65
C PHE A 477 -8.03 30.61 -15.16
N ALA A 478 -7.18 30.06 -16.03
CA ALA A 478 -5.97 29.35 -15.62
C ALA A 478 -5.05 30.27 -14.79
N THR A 479 -4.76 31.46 -15.31
CA THR A 479 -3.90 32.45 -14.65
C THR A 479 -4.48 32.87 -13.29
N MET A 480 -5.78 33.18 -13.23
CA MET A 480 -6.43 33.56 -11.98
C MET A 480 -6.52 32.40 -11.00
N THR A 481 -6.77 31.17 -11.46
CA THR A 481 -6.84 29.97 -10.61
C THR A 481 -5.51 29.71 -9.91
N ASP A 482 -4.39 29.87 -10.61
CA ASP A 482 -3.05 29.70 -10.02
C ASP A 482 -2.82 30.71 -8.89
N VAL A 483 -3.17 31.98 -9.11
CA VAL A 483 -3.09 33.04 -8.09
C VAL A 483 -4.02 32.70 -6.91
N ILE A 484 -5.29 32.43 -7.16
CA ILE A 484 -6.27 32.14 -6.10
C ILE A 484 -5.84 30.94 -5.24
N THR A 485 -5.27 29.92 -5.89
CA THR A 485 -4.75 28.72 -5.20
C THR A 485 -3.55 29.05 -4.32
N GLN A 486 -2.63 29.92 -4.76
CA GLN A 486 -1.49 30.38 -3.96
C GLN A 486 -1.93 31.05 -2.66
N TYR A 487 -3.02 31.83 -2.71
CA TYR A 487 -3.61 32.47 -1.54
C TYR A 487 -4.64 31.59 -0.82
N GLN A 488 -4.82 30.35 -1.27
CA GLN A 488 -5.67 29.33 -0.65
C GLN A 488 -7.13 29.80 -0.55
N GLY A 489 -7.60 30.45 -1.61
CA GLY A 489 -9.03 30.71 -1.83
C GLY A 489 -9.68 29.52 -2.52
N THR A 490 -10.96 29.28 -2.21
CA THR A 490 -11.77 28.25 -2.87
C THR A 490 -12.61 28.90 -3.95
N ILE A 491 -12.36 28.58 -5.22
CA ILE A 491 -13.24 28.99 -6.32
C ILE A 491 -14.56 28.23 -6.18
N ASP A 492 -15.66 28.96 -5.97
CA ASP A 492 -17.00 28.37 -5.89
C ASP A 492 -17.60 28.16 -7.28
N GLU A 493 -17.46 29.15 -8.16
CA GLU A 493 -17.92 29.10 -9.55
C GLU A 493 -17.30 30.18 -10.44
N PHE A 494 -17.26 29.89 -11.74
CA PHE A 494 -17.07 30.87 -12.81
C PHE A 494 -18.44 31.27 -13.36
N LEU A 495 -18.71 32.57 -13.41
CA LEU A 495 -19.99 33.14 -13.86
C LEU A 495 -19.76 33.97 -15.11
N GLY A 496 -19.87 33.34 -16.27
CA GLY A 496 -19.50 33.99 -17.53
C GLY A 496 -17.99 34.23 -17.57
N ASP A 497 -17.59 35.49 -17.42
CA ASP A 497 -16.21 35.99 -17.28
C ASP A 497 -15.83 36.36 -15.84
N GLY A 498 -16.78 36.29 -14.90
CA GLY A 498 -16.55 36.55 -13.49
C GLY A 498 -16.09 35.33 -12.67
N ILE A 499 -15.45 35.59 -11.53
CA ILE A 499 -14.96 34.56 -10.61
C ILE A 499 -15.53 34.82 -9.21
N LEU A 500 -16.12 33.79 -8.58
CA LEU A 500 -16.50 33.81 -7.17
C LEU A 500 -15.52 32.98 -6.34
N VAL A 501 -14.90 33.60 -5.35
CA VAL A 501 -13.90 32.98 -4.47
C VAL A 501 -14.29 33.14 -3.02
N LEU A 502 -14.13 32.06 -2.26
CA LEU A 502 -14.44 31.98 -0.84
C LEU A 502 -13.16 31.79 -0.03
N PHE A 503 -13.01 32.59 1.02
CA PHE A 503 -11.99 32.45 2.05
C PHE A 503 -12.71 32.18 3.36
N GLY A 504 -12.50 30.98 3.92
CA GLY A 504 -13.21 30.49 5.12
C GLY A 504 -14.11 29.28 4.89
N ALA A 505 -14.21 28.83 3.63
CA ALA A 505 -14.93 27.63 3.21
C ALA A 505 -14.09 26.84 2.19
N PRO A 506 -13.92 25.51 2.33
CA PRO A 506 -14.46 24.67 3.40
C PRO A 506 -13.74 24.85 4.75
N THR A 507 -12.54 25.45 4.72
CA THR A 507 -11.61 25.57 5.85
C THR A 507 -11.53 27.03 6.32
N LEU A 508 -11.83 27.28 7.60
CA LEU A 508 -11.80 28.61 8.22
C LEU A 508 -10.40 28.95 8.73
N ARG A 509 -9.95 30.20 8.54
CA ARG A 509 -8.69 30.70 9.11
C ARG A 509 -8.80 32.14 9.60
N ASP A 510 -7.94 32.49 10.55
CA ASP A 510 -7.97 33.82 11.16
C ASP A 510 -7.59 34.94 10.18
N ASP A 511 -6.82 34.63 9.14
CA ASP A 511 -6.30 35.59 8.15
C ASP A 511 -7.11 35.63 6.84
N ASP A 512 -8.33 35.07 6.81
CA ASP A 512 -9.16 34.95 5.60
C ASP A 512 -9.33 36.28 4.84
N ALA A 513 -9.58 37.37 5.56
CA ALA A 513 -9.73 38.70 4.96
C ALA A 513 -8.42 39.24 4.38
N GLN A 514 -7.28 38.98 5.04
CA GLN A 514 -5.96 39.41 4.58
C GLN A 514 -5.56 38.66 3.31
N ARG A 515 -5.78 37.33 3.28
CA ARG A 515 -5.53 36.49 2.10
C ARG A 515 -6.42 36.89 0.94
N ALA A 516 -7.69 37.20 1.17
CA ALA A 516 -8.60 37.67 0.13
C ALA A 516 -8.11 38.99 -0.50
N ILE A 517 -7.69 39.95 0.31
CA ILE A 517 -7.15 41.23 -0.18
C ILE A 517 -5.84 41.02 -0.93
N ALA A 518 -4.90 40.24 -0.38
CA ALA A 518 -3.64 39.93 -1.04
C ALA A 518 -3.85 39.22 -2.38
N CYS A 519 -4.78 38.26 -2.41
CA CYS A 519 -5.21 37.58 -3.62
C CYS A 519 -5.75 38.56 -4.66
N ALA A 520 -6.64 39.47 -4.27
CA ALA A 520 -7.20 40.47 -5.19
C ALA A 520 -6.12 41.36 -5.80
N VAL A 521 -5.15 41.84 -4.99
CA VAL A 521 -4.02 42.64 -5.49
C VAL A 521 -3.14 41.81 -6.44
N ALA A 522 -2.85 40.55 -6.09
CA ALA A 522 -2.08 39.64 -6.94
C ALA A 522 -2.79 39.33 -8.26
N MET A 523 -4.11 39.15 -8.24
CA MET A 523 -4.93 38.93 -9.43
C MET A 523 -4.86 40.14 -10.37
N GLN A 524 -4.94 41.37 -9.84
CA GLN A 524 -4.77 42.58 -10.63
C GLN A 524 -3.36 42.68 -11.25
N LEU A 525 -2.31 42.33 -10.49
CA LEU A 525 -0.93 42.32 -11.02
C LEU A 525 -0.74 41.25 -12.10
N ALA A 526 -1.38 40.08 -11.94
CA ALA A 526 -1.34 38.98 -12.89
C ALA A 526 -2.05 39.29 -14.22
N MET A 527 -2.90 40.32 -14.29
CA MET A 527 -3.47 40.79 -15.55
C MET A 527 -2.40 41.25 -16.56
N THR A 528 -1.18 41.55 -16.11
CA THR A 528 -0.05 41.87 -17.00
C THR A 528 0.22 40.74 -17.99
N SER A 529 0.32 39.48 -17.53
CA SER A 529 0.58 38.33 -18.41
C SER A 529 -0.62 38.00 -19.31
N VAL A 530 -1.84 38.17 -18.78
CA VAL A 530 -3.08 38.05 -19.58
C VAL A 530 -3.07 39.06 -20.71
N ASN A 531 -2.69 40.32 -20.44
CA ASN A 531 -2.68 41.37 -21.44
C ASN A 531 -1.52 41.28 -22.43
N GLU A 532 -0.38 40.69 -22.05
CA GLU A 532 0.66 40.30 -23.01
C GLU A 532 0.11 39.28 -24.03
N ARG A 533 -0.67 38.29 -23.57
CA ARG A 533 -1.32 37.33 -24.45
C ARG A 533 -2.35 38.00 -25.37
N MET A 534 -3.17 38.91 -24.85
CA MET A 534 -4.13 39.69 -25.66
C MET A 534 -3.41 40.48 -26.75
N LYS A 535 -2.28 41.13 -26.41
CA LYS A 535 -1.45 41.87 -27.36
C LYS A 535 -0.90 40.97 -28.47
N HIS A 536 -0.45 39.76 -28.15
CA HIS A 536 -0.01 38.79 -29.16
C HIS A 536 -1.14 38.34 -30.10
N LEU A 537 -2.38 38.33 -29.62
CA LEU A 537 -3.57 38.03 -30.42
C LEU A 537 -4.10 39.26 -31.19
N GLY A 538 -3.47 40.43 -31.05
CA GLY A 538 -3.92 41.67 -31.69
C GLY A 538 -5.21 42.22 -31.08
N LEU A 539 -5.56 41.82 -29.85
CA LEU A 539 -6.78 42.21 -29.16
C LEU A 539 -6.53 43.31 -28.12
N PRO A 540 -7.56 44.11 -27.79
CA PRO A 540 -7.44 45.13 -26.74
C PRO A 540 -7.15 44.48 -25.37
N PRO A 541 -6.47 45.20 -24.47
CA PRO A 541 -6.20 44.71 -23.12
C PRO A 541 -7.50 44.53 -22.34
N LEU A 542 -7.54 43.48 -21.52
CA LEU A 542 -8.59 43.22 -20.56
C LEU A 542 -8.32 43.98 -19.25
N THR A 543 -9.40 44.42 -18.63
CA THR A 543 -9.39 45.07 -17.32
C THR A 543 -10.35 44.36 -16.38
N MET A 544 -10.03 44.30 -15.09
CA MET A 544 -10.79 43.55 -14.10
C MET A 544 -11.22 44.46 -12.96
N GLY A 545 -12.48 44.31 -12.52
CA GLY A 545 -12.97 44.87 -11.26
C GLY A 545 -13.04 43.79 -10.19
N ILE A 546 -12.73 44.13 -8.93
CA ILE A 546 -12.83 43.17 -7.81
C ILE A 546 -13.58 43.79 -6.63
N GLY A 547 -14.58 43.10 -6.12
CA GLY A 547 -15.28 43.43 -4.87
C GLY A 547 -15.05 42.38 -3.79
N ILE A 548 -14.83 42.82 -2.55
CA ILE A 548 -14.65 41.92 -1.40
C ILE A 548 -15.58 42.30 -0.26
N ASN A 549 -16.24 41.31 0.33
CA ASN A 549 -17.08 41.48 1.51
C ASN A 549 -16.86 40.34 2.53
N THR A 550 -16.93 40.66 3.81
CA THR A 550 -16.86 39.69 4.91
C THR A 550 -18.16 39.70 5.70
N GLY A 551 -18.73 38.52 5.96
CA GLY A 551 -19.94 38.42 6.76
C GLY A 551 -20.49 37.00 6.90
N ASP A 552 -21.57 36.88 7.67
CA ASP A 552 -22.22 35.59 7.95
C ASP A 552 -23.01 35.08 6.74
N VAL A 553 -22.70 33.84 6.35
CA VAL A 553 -23.42 33.09 5.32
C VAL A 553 -23.71 31.68 5.81
N VAL A 554 -24.55 30.95 5.08
CA VAL A 554 -24.73 29.51 5.26
C VAL A 554 -23.83 28.79 4.26
N VAL A 555 -22.89 27.98 4.75
CA VAL A 555 -21.97 27.17 3.95
C VAL A 555 -22.41 25.70 4.02
N GLY A 556 -22.57 25.03 2.88
CA GLY A 556 -22.88 23.59 2.87
C GLY A 556 -23.38 23.08 1.54
N ASN A 557 -23.96 21.87 1.55
CA ASN A 557 -24.55 21.29 0.35
C ASN A 557 -25.94 21.88 0.10
N ILE A 558 -26.04 22.67 -0.95
CA ILE A 558 -27.25 23.33 -1.41
C ILE A 558 -27.74 22.64 -2.69
N GLY A 559 -29.05 22.57 -2.87
CA GLY A 559 -29.68 21.98 -4.06
C GLY A 559 -30.68 20.88 -3.70
N SER A 560 -30.75 19.84 -4.55
CA SER A 560 -31.68 18.72 -4.38
C SER A 560 -30.93 17.42 -4.09
N SER A 561 -31.62 16.39 -3.61
CA SER A 561 -31.02 15.07 -3.35
C SER A 561 -30.36 14.42 -4.58
N LYS A 562 -30.69 14.87 -5.79
CA LYS A 562 -30.12 14.38 -7.06
C LYS A 562 -28.99 15.27 -7.60
N ARG A 563 -28.91 16.53 -7.16
CA ARG A 563 -27.91 17.52 -7.58
C ARG A 563 -27.62 18.46 -6.43
N THR A 564 -26.55 18.17 -5.70
CA THR A 564 -26.03 18.98 -4.59
C THR A 564 -24.73 19.66 -5.00
N LYS A 565 -24.59 20.95 -4.73
CA LYS A 565 -23.33 21.70 -4.84
C LYS A 565 -22.93 22.13 -3.43
N TYR A 566 -21.67 21.90 -3.04
CA TYR A 566 -21.11 22.54 -1.85
C TYR A 566 -20.87 24.01 -2.20
N GLY A 567 -21.52 24.93 -1.50
CA GLY A 567 -21.42 26.35 -1.78
C GLY A 567 -21.94 27.22 -0.65
N VAL A 568 -22.24 28.47 -0.96
CA VAL A 568 -22.64 29.49 0.02
C VAL A 568 -23.95 30.17 -0.33
N VAL A 569 -24.77 30.47 0.69
CA VAL A 569 -26.00 31.26 0.54
C VAL A 569 -26.05 32.33 1.63
N GLY A 570 -26.31 33.57 1.22
CA GLY A 570 -26.55 34.67 2.15
C GLY A 570 -26.59 36.02 1.45
N SER A 571 -27.21 37.00 2.10
CA SER A 571 -27.24 38.40 1.60
C SER A 571 -25.83 38.99 1.46
N GLN A 572 -24.86 38.48 2.23
CA GLN A 572 -23.45 38.92 2.18
C GLN A 572 -22.75 38.54 0.87
N VAL A 573 -23.16 37.45 0.20
CA VAL A 573 -22.67 37.07 -1.14
C VAL A 573 -23.14 38.10 -2.16
N ASN A 574 -24.43 38.45 -2.12
CA ASN A 574 -24.99 39.46 -3.01
C ASN A 574 -24.38 40.85 -2.80
N LEU A 575 -23.99 41.17 -1.55
CA LEU A 575 -23.29 42.42 -1.26
C LEU A 575 -21.90 42.47 -1.91
N ALA A 576 -21.16 41.36 -1.95
CA ALA A 576 -19.86 41.31 -2.62
C ALA A 576 -19.98 41.68 -4.12
N TYR A 577 -20.96 41.11 -4.83
CA TYR A 577 -21.23 41.47 -6.24
C TYR A 577 -21.61 42.94 -6.41
N ARG A 578 -22.38 43.50 -5.46
CA ARG A 578 -22.75 44.92 -5.52
C ARG A 578 -21.53 45.81 -5.31
N ILE A 579 -20.62 45.44 -4.40
CA ILE A 579 -19.36 46.18 -4.18
C ILE A 579 -18.49 46.10 -5.44
N GLU A 580 -18.34 44.92 -6.02
CA GLU A 580 -17.63 44.70 -7.28
C GLU A 580 -18.19 45.62 -8.37
N SER A 581 -19.52 45.70 -8.50
CA SER A 581 -20.18 46.51 -9.52
C SER A 581 -19.91 48.02 -9.42
N TYR A 582 -19.36 48.52 -8.31
CA TYR A 582 -18.93 49.91 -8.15
C TYR A 582 -17.51 50.18 -8.65
N THR A 583 -16.68 49.16 -8.85
CA THR A 583 -15.30 49.32 -9.35
C THR A 583 -15.25 49.79 -10.81
N THR A 584 -14.16 50.45 -11.17
CA THR A 584 -13.72 50.74 -12.55
C THR A 584 -12.47 49.91 -12.87
N ASP A 585 -11.76 50.22 -13.96
CA ASP A 585 -10.58 49.46 -14.41
C ASP A 585 -9.56 49.24 -13.29
N SER A 586 -9.22 47.97 -13.06
CA SER A 586 -8.15 47.59 -12.12
C SER A 586 -8.38 48.00 -10.67
N GLN A 587 -9.61 48.42 -10.31
CA GLN A 587 -9.95 48.79 -8.94
C GLN A 587 -10.35 47.58 -8.10
N ILE A 588 -10.04 47.68 -6.82
CA ILE A 588 -10.45 46.72 -5.78
C ILE A 588 -11.23 47.51 -4.73
N PHE A 589 -12.51 47.18 -4.54
CA PHE A 589 -13.31 47.72 -3.44
C PHE A 589 -13.56 46.67 -2.37
N ILE A 590 -13.43 47.08 -1.11
CA ILE A 590 -13.74 46.23 0.04
C ILE A 590 -14.79 46.88 0.94
N SER A 591 -15.59 46.07 1.62
CA SER A 591 -16.51 46.54 2.64
C SER A 591 -15.80 46.94 3.93
N GLN A 592 -16.51 47.68 4.80
CA GLN A 592 -16.03 47.99 6.15
C GLN A 592 -15.69 46.73 6.96
N SER A 593 -16.50 45.67 6.85
CA SER A 593 -16.27 44.44 7.62
C SER A 593 -14.99 43.74 7.17
N THR A 594 -14.70 43.72 5.87
CA THR A 594 -13.43 43.19 5.36
C THR A 594 -12.24 44.01 5.82
N LEU A 595 -12.33 45.35 5.79
CA LEU A 595 -11.25 46.22 6.31
C LEU A 595 -10.98 45.97 7.79
N ASN A 596 -12.04 45.86 8.60
CA ASN A 596 -11.92 45.58 10.02
C ASN A 596 -11.28 44.21 10.29
N ALA A 597 -11.66 43.18 9.52
CA ALA A 597 -11.12 41.84 9.65
C ALA A 597 -9.66 41.73 9.15
N ALA A 598 -9.27 42.52 8.14
CA ALA A 598 -7.91 42.51 7.60
C ALA A 598 -6.88 43.23 8.49
N GLY A 599 -7.32 44.23 9.28
CA GLY A 599 -6.45 45.00 10.17
C GLY A 599 -5.64 46.10 9.47
N SER A 600 -4.60 46.60 10.13
CA SER A 600 -3.90 47.85 9.75
C SER A 600 -2.89 47.72 8.60
N TRP A 601 -2.77 46.55 7.96
CA TRP A 601 -1.79 46.32 6.91
C TRP A 601 -2.28 46.66 5.50
N VAL A 602 -3.54 47.10 5.36
CA VAL A 602 -4.15 47.44 4.07
C VAL A 602 -3.94 48.92 3.74
N ARG A 603 -3.39 49.22 2.55
CA ARG A 603 -3.30 50.58 2.02
C ARG A 603 -4.62 50.95 1.35
N ILE A 604 -5.28 51.98 1.87
CA ILE A 604 -6.53 52.49 1.31
C ILE A 604 -6.25 53.78 0.53
N ASP A 605 -6.61 53.79 -0.75
CA ASP A 605 -6.33 54.90 -1.66
C ASP A 605 -7.50 55.90 -1.71
N SER A 606 -8.73 55.46 -1.41
CA SER A 606 -9.93 56.30 -1.30
C SER A 606 -11.05 55.63 -0.48
N LYS A 607 -12.03 56.42 -0.03
CA LYS A 607 -13.23 55.96 0.69
C LYS A 607 -14.46 56.65 0.11
N ILE A 608 -15.48 55.87 -0.24
CA ILE A 608 -16.73 56.38 -0.83
C ILE A 608 -17.96 55.78 -0.14
N ARG A 609 -19.08 56.49 -0.15
CA ARG A 609 -20.35 56.00 0.41
C ARG A 609 -21.30 55.63 -0.72
N VAL A 610 -21.71 54.37 -0.75
CA VAL A 610 -22.62 53.84 -1.77
C VAL A 610 -23.90 53.36 -1.12
N GLN A 611 -25.00 53.39 -1.87
CA GLN A 611 -26.28 52.84 -1.43
C GLN A 611 -26.68 51.73 -2.41
N PRO A 612 -26.28 50.48 -2.14
CA PRO A 612 -26.65 49.36 -2.97
C PRO A 612 -28.15 49.09 -2.91
N LYS A 613 -28.76 48.74 -4.04
CA LYS A 613 -30.18 48.42 -4.13
C LYS A 613 -30.57 47.32 -3.13
N GLY A 614 -31.55 47.59 -2.26
CA GLY A 614 -32.03 46.63 -1.25
C GLY A 614 -31.33 46.70 0.10
N LEU A 615 -30.51 47.73 0.35
CA LEU A 615 -30.08 48.13 1.70
C LEU A 615 -30.73 49.46 2.09
N PRO A 616 -31.21 49.61 3.33
CA PRO A 616 -31.90 50.82 3.78
C PRO A 616 -30.95 52.02 3.93
N GLU A 617 -29.69 51.79 4.28
CA GLU A 617 -28.71 52.85 4.57
C GLU A 617 -27.48 52.82 3.65
N PRO A 618 -26.86 53.98 3.34
CA PRO A 618 -25.59 54.03 2.61
C PRO A 618 -24.42 53.48 3.42
N ILE A 619 -23.66 52.57 2.81
CA ILE A 619 -22.50 51.90 3.40
C ILE A 619 -21.19 52.50 2.86
N PRO A 620 -20.11 52.56 3.67
CA PRO A 620 -18.79 52.90 3.17
C PRO A 620 -18.13 51.70 2.48
N ILE A 621 -17.50 51.95 1.34
CA ILE A 621 -16.57 51.03 0.68
C ILE A 621 -15.22 51.70 0.50
N TYR A 622 -14.15 50.89 0.46
CA TYR A 622 -12.77 51.35 0.52
C TYR A 622 -11.98 50.85 -0.67
N GLU A 623 -11.31 51.73 -1.39
CA GLU A 623 -10.44 51.37 -2.50
C GLU A 623 -9.10 50.87 -1.97
N VAL A 624 -8.70 49.66 -2.36
CA VAL A 624 -7.43 49.06 -1.92
C VAL A 624 -6.33 49.38 -2.92
N GLY A 625 -5.29 50.04 -2.45
CA GLY A 625 -4.06 50.28 -3.21
C GLY A 625 -2.97 49.22 -2.97
N GLY A 626 -3.12 48.37 -1.95
CA GLY A 626 -2.16 47.31 -1.65
C GLY A 626 -2.29 46.75 -0.24
N ILE A 627 -1.43 45.79 0.09
CA ILE A 627 -1.32 45.16 1.39
C ILE A 627 0.15 44.96 1.77
N GLY A 628 0.50 45.35 3.00
CA GLY A 628 1.84 45.28 3.57
C GLY A 628 2.23 43.86 4.01
N LYS A 629 2.91 43.73 5.16
CA LYS A 629 3.39 42.43 5.66
C LYS A 629 2.23 41.43 5.83
N PRO A 630 2.43 40.13 5.53
CA PRO A 630 3.64 39.50 4.96
C PRO A 630 3.71 39.54 3.42
N TYR A 631 2.73 40.13 2.73
CA TYR A 631 2.55 39.99 1.28
C TYR A 631 3.33 41.00 0.44
N TYR A 632 3.44 42.24 0.90
CA TYR A 632 4.15 43.34 0.20
C TYR A 632 3.69 43.55 -1.25
N LEU A 633 2.38 43.54 -1.48
CA LEU A 633 1.79 43.74 -2.79
C LEU A 633 1.15 45.12 -2.90
N PHE A 634 1.48 45.87 -3.94
CA PHE A 634 0.96 47.22 -4.15
C PHE A 634 0.60 47.45 -5.62
N LEU A 635 -0.53 48.08 -5.83
CA LEU A 635 -0.96 48.57 -7.13
C LEU A 635 -0.36 49.96 -7.38
N ALA A 636 0.10 50.17 -8.60
CA ALA A 636 0.45 51.51 -9.08
C ALA A 636 -0.84 52.33 -9.19
N LYS A 637 -0.85 53.53 -8.61
CA LYS A 637 -1.94 54.50 -8.79
C LYS A 637 -1.55 55.41 -9.98
N PRO A 638 -2.20 55.29 -11.14
CA PRO A 638 -1.92 56.19 -12.25
C PRO A 638 -2.41 57.60 -11.89
N ASP A 639 -1.58 58.63 -12.14
CA ASP A 639 -2.03 60.02 -12.04
C ASP A 639 -2.88 60.34 -13.29
N GLU A 640 -4.19 60.40 -13.11
CA GLU A 640 -5.12 60.68 -14.20
C GLU A 640 -5.35 62.19 -14.36
N GLN A 641 -4.69 62.76 -15.36
CA GLN A 641 -4.78 64.18 -15.69
C GLN A 641 -5.91 64.44 -16.69
N PHE A 642 -6.80 65.36 -16.34
CA PHE A 642 -7.90 65.80 -17.20
C PHE A 642 -7.52 67.13 -17.86
N LEU A 643 -7.37 67.12 -19.18
CA LEU A 643 -6.95 68.27 -19.96
C LEU A 643 -8.17 68.92 -20.64
N PRO A 644 -8.29 70.26 -20.61
CA PRO A 644 -9.38 70.96 -21.27
C PRO A 644 -9.34 70.77 -22.78
N LEU A 645 -10.51 70.51 -23.36
CA LEU A 645 -10.68 70.46 -24.80
C LEU A 645 -10.69 71.87 -25.38
N VAL A 646 -10.03 72.07 -26.51
CA VAL A 646 -10.07 73.33 -27.26
C VAL A 646 -11.48 73.56 -27.82
N ASP A 647 -12.07 72.51 -28.41
CA ASP A 647 -13.46 72.48 -28.85
C ASP A 647 -14.22 71.42 -28.05
N SER A 648 -15.24 71.87 -27.32
CA SER A 648 -16.09 70.99 -26.52
C SER A 648 -16.94 70.09 -27.43
N ILE A 649 -17.14 68.83 -27.04
CA ILE A 649 -17.83 67.83 -27.88
C ILE A 649 -19.27 67.68 -27.36
N PRO A 650 -20.30 68.11 -28.10
CA PRO A 650 -21.68 67.89 -27.70
C PRO A 650 -22.01 66.39 -27.68
N LEU A 651 -22.81 65.95 -26.73
CA LEU A 651 -23.19 64.55 -26.58
C LEU A 651 -24.60 64.38 -26.02
N HIS A 652 -25.18 63.21 -26.26
CA HIS A 652 -26.34 62.71 -25.53
C HIS A 652 -25.91 61.60 -24.59
N TYR A 653 -26.49 61.53 -23.40
CA TYR A 653 -26.30 60.40 -22.49
C TYR A 653 -27.63 59.91 -21.91
N THR A 654 -27.68 58.64 -21.54
CA THR A 654 -28.82 58.01 -20.85
C THR A 654 -28.33 57.16 -19.68
N PHE A 655 -29.16 57.05 -18.63
CA PHE A 655 -28.87 56.26 -17.45
C PHE A 655 -29.14 54.78 -17.71
N LEU A 656 -28.25 53.93 -17.22
CA LEU A 656 -28.44 52.49 -17.23
C LEU A 656 -28.98 52.04 -15.86
N GLU A 657 -30.30 51.97 -15.73
CA GLU A 657 -30.95 51.38 -14.54
C GLU A 657 -31.28 49.89 -14.80
N GLY A 658 -30.38 49.01 -14.36
CA GLY A 658 -30.54 47.57 -14.54
C GLY A 658 -30.21 47.11 -15.97
N LYS A 659 -31.10 46.34 -16.60
CA LYS A 659 -30.92 45.79 -17.97
C LYS A 659 -31.67 46.57 -19.06
N HIS A 660 -32.25 47.72 -18.74
CA HIS A 660 -33.04 48.53 -19.68
C HIS A 660 -32.37 49.89 -19.89
N VAL A 661 -32.21 50.28 -21.15
CA VAL A 661 -31.84 51.65 -21.52
C VAL A 661 -33.07 52.52 -21.34
N SER A 662 -32.97 53.60 -20.57
CA SER A 662 -34.04 54.59 -20.47
C SER A 662 -34.22 55.32 -21.80
N ASP A 663 -35.46 55.48 -22.28
CA ASP A 663 -35.80 56.23 -23.52
C ASP A 663 -35.60 57.75 -23.37
N ILE A 664 -35.13 58.21 -22.21
CA ILE A 664 -34.87 59.62 -21.91
C ILE A 664 -33.39 59.93 -22.20
N PHE A 665 -33.16 60.83 -23.15
CA PHE A 665 -31.83 61.34 -23.47
C PHE A 665 -31.59 62.70 -22.82
N PHE A 666 -30.44 62.84 -22.16
CA PHE A 666 -29.96 64.09 -21.60
C PHE A 666 -28.87 64.68 -22.49
N ARG A 667 -28.83 66.01 -22.58
CA ARG A 667 -27.80 66.73 -23.32
C ARG A 667 -26.65 67.09 -22.41
N GLY A 668 -25.42 66.87 -22.87
CA GLY A 668 -24.21 67.28 -22.17
C GLY A 668 -23.13 67.69 -23.16
N THR A 669 -22.04 68.22 -22.65
CA THR A 669 -20.87 68.57 -23.46
C THR A 669 -19.60 68.05 -22.79
N LEU A 670 -18.79 67.29 -23.51
CA LEU A 670 -17.47 66.86 -23.04
C LEU A 670 -16.51 68.07 -23.10
N VAL A 671 -15.99 68.47 -21.95
CA VAL A 671 -15.17 69.70 -21.78
C VAL A 671 -13.72 69.40 -21.39
N LYS A 672 -13.45 68.25 -20.76
CA LYS A 672 -12.08 67.76 -20.52
C LYS A 672 -11.95 66.30 -20.96
N LEU A 673 -10.74 65.89 -21.32
CA LEU A 673 -10.38 64.50 -21.60
C LEU A 673 -9.20 64.07 -20.73
N SER A 674 -9.24 62.83 -20.25
CA SER A 674 -8.07 62.11 -19.74
C SER A 674 -7.71 60.96 -20.69
N ALA A 675 -6.72 60.15 -20.31
CA ALA A 675 -6.38 58.94 -21.06
C ALA A 675 -7.54 57.92 -21.09
N LYS A 676 -8.43 57.93 -20.09
CA LYS A 676 -9.46 56.90 -19.90
C LYS A 676 -10.86 57.47 -19.60
N GLY A 677 -11.02 58.78 -19.65
CA GLY A 677 -12.23 59.44 -19.16
C GLY A 677 -12.37 60.86 -19.68
N GLY A 678 -13.31 61.58 -19.09
CA GLY A 678 -13.50 63.00 -19.37
C GLY A 678 -14.40 63.70 -18.36
N GLU A 679 -14.54 65.02 -18.50
CA GLU A 679 -15.48 65.82 -17.73
C GLU A 679 -16.63 66.23 -18.65
N ILE A 680 -17.85 65.94 -18.24
CA ILE A 680 -19.07 66.30 -18.95
C ILE A 680 -19.74 67.45 -18.19
N LYS A 681 -20.03 68.54 -18.90
CA LYS A 681 -20.88 69.63 -18.42
C LYS A 681 -22.34 69.30 -18.75
N SER A 682 -23.22 69.32 -17.75
CA SER A 682 -24.65 69.03 -17.86
C SER A 682 -25.45 69.85 -16.85
N GLU A 683 -26.70 70.16 -17.18
CA GLU A 683 -27.64 70.83 -16.27
C GLU A 683 -28.20 69.90 -15.19
N GLN A 684 -27.96 68.59 -15.30
CA GLN A 684 -28.52 67.59 -14.41
C GLN A 684 -27.48 67.05 -13.43
N PHE A 685 -27.84 66.99 -12.15
CA PHE A 685 -27.04 66.30 -11.13
C PHE A 685 -27.09 64.79 -11.36
N ILE A 686 -25.92 64.15 -11.40
CA ILE A 686 -25.80 62.70 -11.55
C ILE A 686 -25.14 62.12 -10.31
N LYS A 687 -25.73 61.06 -9.77
CA LYS A 687 -25.16 60.32 -8.65
C LYS A 687 -23.82 59.69 -9.07
N PRO A 688 -22.74 59.84 -8.28
CA PRO A 688 -21.48 59.15 -8.52
C PRO A 688 -21.65 57.63 -8.68
N LEU A 689 -20.74 57.02 -9.44
CA LEU A 689 -20.68 55.59 -9.76
C LEU A 689 -21.86 55.04 -10.58
N THR A 690 -22.66 55.92 -11.17
CA THR A 690 -23.74 55.55 -12.09
C THR A 690 -23.17 55.15 -13.44
N ASN A 691 -23.65 54.04 -14.02
CA ASN A 691 -23.31 53.66 -15.38
C ASN A 691 -24.20 54.44 -16.37
N ILE A 692 -23.58 54.99 -17.40
CA ILE A 692 -24.24 55.78 -18.44
C ILE A 692 -23.84 55.27 -19.83
N LYS A 693 -24.78 55.39 -20.77
CA LYS A 693 -24.52 55.21 -22.20
C LYS A 693 -24.40 56.59 -22.85
N ILE A 694 -23.36 56.79 -23.66
CA ILE A 694 -23.01 58.07 -24.27
C ILE A 694 -23.06 57.94 -25.80
N ASN A 695 -23.59 58.96 -26.45
CA ASN A 695 -23.59 59.14 -27.91
C ASN A 695 -22.95 60.50 -28.23
N LEU A 696 -21.79 60.51 -28.86
CA LEU A 696 -21.10 61.76 -29.26
C LEU A 696 -21.72 62.35 -30.53
N LEU A 697 -21.87 63.68 -30.56
CA LEU A 697 -22.39 64.46 -31.70
C LEU A 697 -21.22 65.16 -32.42
N MET A 698 -21.13 65.01 -33.74
CA MET A 698 -20.11 65.66 -34.57
C MET A 698 -20.75 66.26 -35.82
N GLY A 699 -20.79 67.59 -35.90
CA GLY A 699 -21.61 68.30 -36.89
C GLY A 699 -23.11 68.00 -36.70
N ASP A 700 -23.90 68.09 -37.78
CA ASP A 700 -25.34 67.78 -37.76
C ASP A 700 -25.66 66.26 -37.84
N LYS A 701 -24.66 65.38 -37.70
CA LYS A 701 -24.85 63.92 -37.75
C LYS A 701 -24.46 63.24 -36.44
N LEU A 702 -25.37 62.42 -35.91
CA LEU A 702 -25.08 61.45 -34.84
C LEU A 702 -24.12 60.39 -35.39
N ILE A 703 -22.88 60.32 -34.89
CA ILE A 703 -21.90 59.32 -35.35
C ILE A 703 -22.17 57.93 -34.74
N SER A 704 -22.92 57.81 -33.64
CA SER A 704 -23.17 56.51 -32.98
C SER A 704 -24.35 55.72 -33.56
N ALA A 705 -24.51 55.69 -34.88
CA ALA A 705 -25.53 54.83 -35.51
C ALA A 705 -25.11 53.35 -35.60
N SER A 706 -23.92 52.95 -35.13
CA SER A 706 -23.57 51.51 -35.07
C SER A 706 -22.88 51.00 -33.80
N GLU A 707 -22.35 51.81 -32.88
CA GLU A 707 -21.67 51.28 -31.68
C GLU A 707 -21.84 52.21 -30.46
N ASP A 708 -22.31 51.65 -29.34
CA ASP A 708 -22.60 52.36 -28.08
C ASP A 708 -21.30 52.66 -27.28
N ILE A 709 -21.18 53.87 -26.70
CA ILE A 709 -20.12 54.18 -25.73
C ILE A 709 -20.68 53.99 -24.32
N TYR A 710 -19.95 53.30 -23.46
CA TYR A 710 -20.32 53.12 -22.06
C TYR A 710 -19.30 53.78 -21.14
N ALA A 711 -19.80 54.44 -20.09
CA ALA A 711 -18.97 55.09 -19.10
C ALA A 711 -19.59 54.99 -17.71
N LYS A 712 -18.77 55.25 -16.70
CA LYS A 712 -19.18 55.33 -15.31
C LYS A 712 -18.82 56.68 -14.73
N VAL A 713 -19.76 57.29 -14.01
CA VAL A 713 -19.53 58.56 -13.31
C VAL A 713 -18.55 58.33 -12.14
N LEU A 714 -17.53 59.15 -12.04
CA LEU A 714 -16.51 59.08 -10.98
C LEU A 714 -16.97 59.84 -9.73
N ASP A 715 -16.55 59.35 -8.55
CA ASP A 715 -16.76 60.04 -7.28
C ASP A 715 -15.65 61.07 -7.04
N LYS A 716 -15.66 62.14 -7.86
CA LYS A 716 -14.70 63.24 -7.83
C LYS A 716 -15.47 64.56 -7.70
N LEU A 717 -15.02 65.43 -6.79
CA LEU A 717 -15.58 66.77 -6.60
C LEU A 717 -15.62 67.54 -7.93
N SER A 718 -16.81 68.03 -8.29
CA SER A 718 -17.07 68.80 -9.49
C SER A 718 -18.01 69.97 -9.15
N ASP A 719 -18.01 71.01 -10.00
CA ASP A 719 -18.96 72.12 -9.89
C ASP A 719 -20.39 71.61 -10.16
N ASP A 720 -21.42 72.29 -9.64
CA ASP A 720 -22.86 71.90 -9.71
C ASP A 720 -23.40 71.60 -11.13
N HIS A 721 -22.65 71.92 -12.19
CA HIS A 721 -22.99 71.71 -13.59
C HIS A 721 -22.02 70.78 -14.35
N SER A 722 -21.19 70.00 -13.67
CA SER A 722 -20.25 69.08 -14.31
C SER A 722 -20.06 67.79 -13.53
N PHE A 723 -19.64 66.72 -14.20
CA PHE A 723 -19.26 65.46 -13.57
C PHE A 723 -18.15 64.77 -14.37
N TYR A 724 -17.29 64.04 -13.66
CA TYR A 724 -16.22 63.25 -14.28
C TYR A 724 -16.71 61.85 -14.62
N ILE A 725 -16.23 61.30 -15.71
CA ILE A 725 -16.55 59.95 -16.18
C ILE A 725 -15.28 59.16 -16.50
N HIS A 726 -15.38 57.85 -16.35
CA HIS A 726 -14.42 56.86 -16.83
C HIS A 726 -15.09 56.01 -17.90
N PHE A 727 -14.49 55.91 -19.09
CA PHE A 727 -15.02 55.08 -20.17
C PHE A 727 -14.81 53.61 -19.83
N THR A 728 -15.90 52.85 -19.70
CA THR A 728 -15.86 51.41 -19.43
C THR A 728 -15.85 50.58 -20.72
N PHE A 729 -16.27 51.19 -21.83
CA PHE A 729 -16.13 50.63 -23.17
C PHE A 729 -16.11 51.75 -24.21
N LEU A 730 -15.10 51.75 -25.07
CA LEU A 730 -15.01 52.60 -26.25
C LEU A 730 -14.91 51.73 -27.50
N PRO A 731 -15.72 52.01 -28.53
CA PRO A 731 -15.54 51.35 -29.80
C PRO A 731 -14.22 51.83 -30.47
N PRO A 732 -13.47 50.95 -31.18
CA PRO A 732 -12.11 51.25 -31.66
C PRO A 732 -11.95 52.56 -32.47
N PRO A 733 -12.90 52.95 -33.35
CA PRO A 733 -12.82 54.23 -34.06
C PRO A 733 -12.89 55.44 -33.11
N VAL A 734 -13.75 55.37 -32.09
CA VAL A 734 -13.93 56.41 -31.09
C VAL A 734 -12.74 56.47 -30.13
N GLU A 735 -12.23 55.31 -29.71
CA GLU A 735 -11.04 55.22 -28.87
C GLU A 735 -9.81 55.83 -29.56
N THR A 736 -9.58 55.48 -30.83
CA THR A 736 -8.48 56.04 -31.63
C THR A 736 -8.60 57.56 -31.74
N MET A 737 -9.82 58.06 -31.95
CA MET A 737 -10.09 59.48 -32.06
C MET A 737 -9.84 60.23 -30.74
N LEU A 738 -10.43 59.77 -29.62
CA LEU A 738 -10.27 60.42 -28.31
C LEU A 738 -8.83 60.34 -27.81
N SER A 739 -8.16 59.20 -27.99
CA SER A 739 -6.77 59.02 -27.61
C SER A 739 -5.82 59.92 -28.41
N ASN A 740 -6.04 60.09 -29.72
CA ASN A 740 -5.26 61.03 -30.53
C ASN A 740 -5.50 62.48 -30.09
N ARG A 741 -6.74 62.88 -29.80
CA ARG A 741 -7.04 64.21 -29.24
C ARG A 741 -6.34 64.44 -27.89
N TYR A 742 -6.39 63.45 -27.00
CA TYR A 742 -5.72 63.55 -25.70
C TYR A 742 -4.19 63.62 -25.83
N LYS A 743 -3.57 62.84 -26.73
CA LYS A 743 -2.12 62.92 -27.02
C LYS A 743 -1.72 64.32 -27.50
N LEU A 744 -2.51 64.93 -28.39
CA LEU A 744 -2.27 66.29 -28.87
C LEU A 744 -2.41 67.33 -27.75
N LEU A 745 -3.41 67.20 -26.86
CA LEU A 745 -3.57 68.07 -25.70
C LEU A 745 -2.37 67.97 -24.74
N ARG A 746 -1.88 66.74 -24.50
CA ARG A 746 -0.74 66.49 -23.62
C ARG A 746 0.57 67.04 -24.19
N GLN A 747 0.77 66.94 -25.51
CA GLN A 747 1.92 67.56 -26.20
C GLN A 747 1.89 69.09 -26.08
N ARG A 748 0.74 69.73 -26.35
CA ARG A 748 0.58 71.20 -26.23
C ARG A 748 0.81 71.71 -24.81
N GLN A 749 0.35 70.97 -23.79
CA GLN A 749 0.57 71.34 -22.39
C GLN A 749 2.05 71.20 -21.99
N GLY A 750 2.76 70.19 -22.51
CA GLY A 750 4.21 70.03 -22.35
C GLY A 750 4.99 71.19 -22.99
N GLU A 751 4.63 71.59 -24.21
CA GLU A 751 5.23 72.73 -24.91
C GLU A 751 4.96 74.07 -24.20
N SER A 752 3.77 74.26 -23.61
CA SER A 752 3.43 75.46 -22.81
C SER A 752 4.14 75.52 -21.46
N GLN A 753 4.39 74.38 -20.80
CA GLN A 753 5.20 74.34 -19.56
C GLN A 753 6.70 74.58 -19.83
N GLU A 754 7.21 74.14 -20.97
CA GLU A 754 8.60 74.39 -21.39
C GLU A 754 8.84 75.85 -21.82
N GLN A 755 7.80 76.55 -22.30
CA GLN A 755 7.82 78.00 -22.58
C GLN A 755 7.67 78.88 -21.32
N ALA A 756 7.08 78.37 -20.23
CA ALA A 756 6.95 79.09 -18.95
C ALA A 756 8.19 78.99 -18.04
N ILE A 757 9.17 78.14 -18.38
CA ILE A 757 10.41 77.90 -17.60
C ILE A 757 11.65 78.50 -18.30
N LYS A 758 11.49 79.19 -19.44
CA LYS A 758 12.55 80.04 -20.00
C LYS A 758 12.35 81.48 -19.51
N PRO A 759 13.38 82.10 -18.88
CA PRO A 759 13.26 83.39 -18.20
C PRO A 759 12.91 84.56 -19.13
#